data_AF-A0A8S1U6R5-F1
#
_entry.id   AF-A0A8S1U6R5-F1
#
_cell.length_a   1.000
_cell.length_b   1.000
_cell.length_c   1.000
_cell.angle_alpha   90.00
_cell.angle_beta   90.00
_cell.angle_gamma   90.00
#
_symmetry.space_group_name_H-M   'P 1'
#
loop_
_entity.id
_entity.type
_entity.pdbx_description
1 polymer ?
#
loop_
_entity_poly.entity_id
_entity_poly.type
_entity_poly.pdbx_seq_one_letter_code
_entity_poly.pdbx_strand_id
1 'polypeptide(L)'
;MLFDQKKTDEIKLNPRYQNLLKWGLDNGVIIKDVDLPAAFGELTGVVAIKDIPANTAIICVPQTLIISQEKCKQSSLSIVYDKHPELFDENEISDAEFNILIFYLFNEKKKGEQSFYHPYIQAIQSNNTLIDWTKEELRYIEDPIILDEFAIVREDLNDLWNQAKDIFNEFISIFGDIRPTDKQDFYWAAQSVMSRCFGWSLKSTSMIPIADFLNHSNKACTHYLVHSKIENLEQERLQAKKNRRNEQNYDSDLENIENMEDSFIRLLEEQYKFKGNKINLSILKIQQDESQIKQYEDQKQTYILQHQHYLTENQLKDINNLDNLSNVDKRAMINWINYEQMIQNPEVNLWDLGFLTSSDSEDNDSDEEVEIARNKQFESVKIKELTDWKMKFEEKKKQRNGNSLQDINIEQQKIELNQESNNEYSIRDIQSQIDSESILTICLNNETKNLVTIKGLPPQQIQAMKQRQQQMIENKKQKQQIQSYIQEQQQIQDKESESDSSEESRWDWLEENDKDAYFCITTTEPIKKGEQVTVSYGRRTNRFLLSWYGFTLAENKYSSFNFRLWLNTEISKEKMQSQKQIFDTITINKLICSEEWDTGTIKYNGYEIPISSITKEFRIKKNKLNMDLLMYLRLYLMLYQVQEKDVLITIPVSIDYEVFVMQFCIQLLQHYLNSYSQGLDQDIKELDTQISFSRRFAIHINRERKEILINQIMILLEAIIILKKYKENNDLKQTYISEIHNNVYQKMEILRGLKVYLKSINEFL
;
A
#
# COMPACT_ATOMS: atom_id res chain seq x y z
N MET A 1 -7.87 -8.53 -18.81
CA MET A 1 -8.00 -9.00 -20.21
C MET A 1 -8.91 -10.21 -20.21
N LEU A 2 -9.70 -10.41 -21.27
CA LEU A 2 -10.65 -11.53 -21.36
C LEU A 2 -9.96 -12.79 -21.90
N PHE A 3 -10.43 -13.96 -21.47
CA PHE A 3 -10.00 -15.25 -21.96
C PHE A 3 -10.36 -15.43 -23.45
N ASP A 4 -9.38 -15.89 -24.24
CA ASP A 4 -9.52 -16.15 -25.67
C ASP A 4 -9.34 -17.65 -25.95
N GLN A 5 -10.46 -18.38 -26.11
CA GLN A 5 -10.44 -19.82 -26.35
C GLN A 5 -9.72 -20.17 -27.66
N LYS A 6 -9.95 -19.41 -28.73
CA LYS A 6 -9.37 -19.73 -30.04
C LYS A 6 -7.85 -19.59 -30.01
N LYS A 7 -7.34 -18.49 -29.46
CA LYS A 7 -5.89 -18.32 -29.27
C LYS A 7 -5.31 -19.34 -28.31
N THR A 8 -6.06 -19.74 -27.28
CA THR A 8 -5.65 -20.80 -26.36
C THR A 8 -5.41 -22.10 -27.11
N ASP A 9 -6.35 -22.50 -27.98
CA ASP A 9 -6.23 -23.71 -28.79
C ASP A 9 -5.00 -23.63 -29.72
N GLU A 10 -4.74 -22.46 -30.33
CA GLU A 10 -3.55 -22.22 -31.17
C GLU A 10 -2.24 -22.32 -30.38
N ILE A 11 -2.15 -21.69 -29.20
CA ILE A 11 -0.96 -21.72 -28.35
C ILE A 11 -0.66 -23.14 -27.86
N LYS A 12 -1.70 -23.93 -27.57
CA LYS A 12 -1.57 -25.33 -27.15
C LYS A 12 -1.02 -26.27 -28.21
N LEU A 13 -1.06 -25.88 -29.49
CA LEU A 13 -0.40 -26.63 -30.56
C LEU A 13 1.13 -26.43 -30.57
N ASN A 14 1.65 -25.43 -29.85
CA ASN A 14 3.07 -25.19 -29.80
C ASN A 14 3.79 -26.31 -29.00
N PRO A 15 4.76 -27.03 -29.62
CA PRO A 15 5.45 -28.15 -28.98
C PRO A 15 6.10 -27.79 -27.64
N ARG A 16 6.56 -26.55 -27.44
CA ARG A 16 7.21 -26.16 -26.18
C ARG A 16 6.32 -26.34 -24.96
N TYR A 17 5.02 -26.01 -25.08
CA TYR A 17 4.08 -26.12 -23.98
C TYR A 17 3.57 -27.55 -23.81
N GLN A 18 3.41 -28.28 -24.92
CA GLN A 18 3.09 -29.71 -24.86
C GLN A 18 4.19 -30.49 -24.14
N ASN A 19 5.45 -30.19 -24.46
CA ASN A 19 6.61 -30.80 -23.83
C ASN A 19 6.73 -30.40 -22.36
N LEU A 20 6.50 -29.12 -22.01
CA LEU A 20 6.46 -28.65 -20.62
C LEU A 20 5.42 -29.42 -19.80
N LEU A 21 4.18 -29.48 -20.26
CA LEU A 21 3.09 -30.16 -19.55
C LEU A 21 3.37 -31.64 -19.41
N LYS A 22 3.78 -32.29 -20.49
CA LYS A 22 4.13 -33.71 -20.47
C LYS A 22 5.25 -33.98 -19.47
N TRP A 23 6.33 -33.20 -19.51
CA TRP A 23 7.45 -33.33 -18.57
C TRP A 23 7.02 -33.09 -17.12
N GLY A 24 6.21 -32.06 -16.85
CA GLY A 24 5.73 -31.79 -15.50
C GLY A 24 4.86 -32.92 -14.95
N LEU A 25 3.87 -33.38 -15.74
CA LEU A 25 2.97 -34.48 -15.34
C LEU A 25 3.74 -35.80 -15.15
N ASP A 26 4.67 -36.12 -16.06
CA ASP A 26 5.50 -37.33 -15.97
C ASP A 26 6.41 -37.31 -14.72
N ASN A 27 6.70 -36.12 -14.17
CA ASN A 27 7.49 -35.92 -12.96
C ASN A 27 6.65 -35.53 -11.72
N GLY A 28 5.34 -35.75 -11.74
CA GLY A 28 4.50 -35.69 -10.55
C GLY A 28 3.84 -34.33 -10.27
N VAL A 29 3.89 -33.36 -11.19
CA VAL A 29 3.05 -32.16 -11.09
C VAL A 29 1.59 -32.56 -11.18
N ILE A 30 0.76 -31.99 -10.32
CA ILE A 30 -0.69 -32.22 -10.31
C ILE A 30 -1.37 -30.88 -10.59
N ILE A 31 -2.23 -30.85 -11.61
CA ILE A 31 -3.02 -29.69 -11.99
C ILE A 31 -4.49 -30.10 -11.91
N LYS A 32 -5.29 -29.31 -11.21
CA LYS A 32 -6.72 -29.56 -11.01
C LYS A 32 -7.50 -28.28 -11.21
N ASP A 33 -8.59 -28.38 -11.98
CA ASP A 33 -9.60 -27.33 -12.16
C ASP A 33 -9.12 -26.06 -12.88
N VAL A 34 -7.88 -26.06 -13.34
CA VAL A 34 -7.25 -25.02 -14.14
C VAL A 34 -6.56 -25.61 -15.36
N ASP A 35 -6.22 -24.75 -16.32
CA ASP A 35 -5.61 -25.14 -17.59
C ASP A 35 -4.52 -24.15 -18.01
N LEU A 36 -3.39 -24.67 -18.51
CA LEU A 36 -2.30 -23.88 -19.09
C LEU A 36 -1.73 -24.59 -20.34
N PRO A 37 -1.18 -23.85 -21.32
CA PRO A 37 -1.25 -22.38 -21.43
C PRO A 37 -2.67 -21.92 -21.81
N ALA A 38 -3.06 -20.75 -21.33
CA ALA A 38 -4.29 -20.06 -21.70
C ALA A 38 -3.99 -18.65 -22.22
N ALA A 39 -4.74 -18.19 -23.22
CA ALA A 39 -4.57 -16.88 -23.83
C ALA A 39 -5.51 -15.84 -23.22
N PHE A 40 -4.96 -14.68 -22.88
CA PHE A 40 -5.67 -13.49 -22.43
C PHE A 40 -5.25 -12.31 -23.31
N GLY A 41 -5.86 -12.18 -24.49
CA GLY A 41 -5.40 -11.23 -25.50
C GLY A 41 -4.05 -11.64 -26.10
N GLU A 42 -2.98 -10.96 -25.74
CA GLU A 42 -1.61 -11.29 -26.15
C GLU A 42 -0.79 -11.93 -25.01
N LEU A 43 -1.35 -11.97 -23.80
CA LEU A 43 -0.74 -12.58 -22.62
C LEU A 43 -1.02 -14.08 -22.59
N THR A 44 -0.02 -14.88 -22.21
CA THR A 44 -0.19 -16.31 -21.87
C THR A 44 -0.25 -16.45 -20.35
N GLY A 45 -1.16 -17.26 -19.83
CA GLY A 45 -1.30 -17.51 -18.39
C GLY A 45 -2.05 -18.81 -18.11
N VAL A 46 -2.79 -18.83 -17.00
CA VAL A 46 -3.57 -19.97 -16.52
C VAL A 46 -5.04 -19.57 -16.40
N VAL A 47 -5.96 -20.45 -16.82
CA VAL A 47 -7.42 -20.19 -16.77
C VAL A 47 -8.13 -21.20 -15.88
N ALA A 48 -9.14 -20.76 -15.14
CA ALA A 48 -10.06 -21.65 -14.44
C ALA A 48 -11.04 -22.32 -15.43
N ILE A 49 -11.13 -23.65 -15.42
CA ILE A 49 -12.02 -24.39 -16.34
C ILE A 49 -13.42 -24.65 -15.76
N LYS A 50 -13.62 -24.35 -14.48
CA LYS A 50 -14.90 -24.31 -13.76
C LYS A 50 -14.81 -23.31 -12.60
N ASP A 51 -15.91 -23.10 -11.88
CA ASP A 51 -15.89 -22.32 -10.64
C ASP A 51 -15.05 -23.04 -9.58
N ILE A 52 -14.11 -22.32 -8.97
CA ILE A 52 -13.19 -22.81 -7.95
C ILE A 52 -13.50 -22.08 -6.65
N PRO A 53 -13.78 -22.80 -5.55
CA PRO A 53 -13.94 -22.18 -4.24
C PRO A 53 -12.67 -21.47 -3.78
N ALA A 54 -12.80 -20.59 -2.78
CA ALA A 54 -11.64 -20.08 -2.06
C ALA A 54 -10.89 -21.22 -1.33
N ASN A 55 -9.68 -20.93 -0.88
CA ASN A 55 -8.84 -21.83 -0.09
C ASN A 55 -8.65 -23.20 -0.75
N THR A 56 -8.58 -23.27 -2.08
CA THR A 56 -8.48 -24.52 -2.84
C THR A 56 -7.16 -24.64 -3.56
N ALA A 57 -6.41 -25.72 -3.31
CA ALA A 57 -5.16 -26.01 -4.00
C ALA A 57 -5.43 -26.47 -5.44
N ILE A 58 -4.78 -25.84 -6.42
CA ILE A 58 -5.07 -25.99 -7.86
C ILE A 58 -3.89 -26.45 -8.70
N ILE A 59 -2.65 -26.16 -8.27
CA ILE A 59 -1.41 -26.64 -8.90
C ILE A 59 -0.47 -27.04 -7.78
N CYS A 60 -0.01 -28.29 -7.76
CA CYS A 60 1.00 -28.76 -6.81
C CYS A 60 2.23 -29.27 -7.57
N VAL A 61 3.37 -28.65 -7.30
CA VAL A 61 4.68 -28.95 -7.91
C VAL A 61 5.54 -29.68 -6.87
N PRO A 62 6.00 -30.91 -7.15
CA PRO A 62 6.88 -31.65 -6.22
C PRO A 62 8.18 -30.91 -5.93
N GLN A 63 8.70 -31.02 -4.70
CA GLN A 63 9.98 -30.43 -4.31
C GLN A 63 11.13 -30.88 -5.23
N THR A 64 11.08 -32.13 -5.72
CA THR A 64 12.05 -32.66 -6.69
C THR A 64 12.16 -31.88 -8.00
N LEU A 65 11.18 -31.04 -8.37
CA LEU A 65 11.23 -30.21 -9.57
C LEU A 65 11.68 -28.78 -9.32
N ILE A 66 11.58 -28.30 -8.08
CA ILE A 66 11.96 -26.93 -7.72
C ILE A 66 13.46 -26.75 -7.93
N ILE A 67 13.85 -25.59 -8.46
CA ILE A 67 15.24 -25.17 -8.61
C ILE A 67 15.51 -24.18 -7.49
N SER A 68 15.89 -24.72 -6.32
CA SER A 68 16.26 -23.97 -5.12
C SER A 68 17.77 -23.69 -5.10
N GLN A 69 18.17 -22.75 -4.25
CA GLN A 69 19.57 -22.43 -4.05
C GLN A 69 20.36 -23.64 -3.55
N GLU A 70 19.83 -24.38 -2.57
CA GLU A 70 20.46 -25.58 -2.01
C GLU A 70 20.65 -26.66 -3.06
N LYS A 71 19.66 -26.87 -3.92
CA LYS A 71 19.76 -27.83 -5.02
C LYS A 71 20.82 -27.43 -6.03
N CYS A 72 20.92 -26.14 -6.35
CA CYS A 72 22.00 -25.63 -7.19
C CYS A 72 23.36 -25.88 -6.53
N LYS A 73 23.52 -25.58 -5.23
CA LYS A 73 24.76 -25.84 -4.46
C LYS A 73 25.12 -27.33 -4.39
N GLN A 74 24.17 -28.25 -4.50
CA GLN A 74 24.41 -29.70 -4.56
C GLN A 74 24.75 -30.23 -5.97
N SER A 75 24.71 -29.37 -6.99
CA SER A 75 24.95 -29.77 -8.38
C SER A 75 26.45 -29.84 -8.73
N SER A 76 26.73 -30.12 -10.00
CA SER A 76 28.09 -30.04 -10.55
C SER A 76 28.72 -28.64 -10.44
N LEU A 77 27.94 -27.60 -10.12
CA LEU A 77 28.42 -26.22 -9.94
C LEU A 77 28.93 -25.92 -8.52
N SER A 78 28.81 -26.83 -7.56
CA SER A 78 29.36 -26.68 -6.19
C SER A 78 30.77 -26.11 -6.17
N ILE A 79 31.69 -26.71 -6.93
CA ILE A 79 33.09 -26.27 -7.01
C ILE A 79 33.27 -24.85 -7.56
N VAL A 80 32.34 -24.38 -8.39
CA VAL A 80 32.36 -23.01 -8.92
C VAL A 80 31.95 -22.04 -7.82
N TYR A 81 30.88 -22.37 -7.08
CA TYR A 81 30.39 -21.55 -5.98
C TYR A 81 31.42 -21.44 -4.85
N ASP A 82 32.01 -22.56 -4.43
CA ASP A 82 33.00 -22.61 -3.35
C ASP A 82 34.26 -21.81 -3.67
N LYS A 83 34.61 -21.69 -4.96
CA LYS A 83 35.83 -20.99 -5.41
C LYS A 83 35.63 -19.49 -5.57
N HIS A 84 34.39 -19.03 -5.77
CA HIS A 84 34.03 -17.64 -6.02
C HIS A 84 33.03 -17.11 -4.98
N PRO A 85 33.38 -17.11 -3.68
CA PRO A 85 32.48 -16.63 -2.63
C PRO A 85 32.08 -15.16 -2.83
N GLU A 86 32.90 -14.36 -3.50
CA GLU A 86 32.59 -12.96 -3.83
C GLU A 86 31.33 -12.77 -4.70
N LEU A 87 30.86 -13.83 -5.37
CA LEU A 87 29.62 -13.81 -6.16
C LEU A 87 28.52 -14.72 -5.61
N PHE A 88 28.87 -15.72 -4.78
CA PHE A 88 27.97 -16.83 -4.44
C PHE A 88 27.81 -17.08 -2.93
N ASP A 89 28.53 -16.35 -2.06
CA ASP A 89 28.35 -16.39 -0.61
C ASP A 89 27.43 -15.25 -0.15
N GLU A 90 26.34 -15.60 0.52
CA GLU A 90 25.35 -14.65 1.06
C GLU A 90 25.92 -13.77 2.18
N ASN A 91 26.99 -14.21 2.84
CA ASN A 91 27.67 -13.39 3.84
C ASN A 91 28.54 -12.29 3.21
N GLU A 92 28.89 -12.43 1.93
CA GLU A 92 29.76 -11.50 1.20
C GLU A 92 28.94 -10.56 0.30
N ILE A 93 27.88 -11.06 -0.35
CA ILE A 93 27.05 -10.28 -1.29
C ILE A 93 25.56 -10.62 -1.20
N SER A 94 24.70 -9.59 -1.24
CA SER A 94 23.24 -9.74 -1.17
C SER A 94 22.64 -10.52 -2.34
N ASP A 95 23.31 -10.50 -3.49
CA ASP A 95 22.79 -11.06 -4.75
C ASP A 95 23.22 -12.52 -4.96
N ALA A 96 23.88 -13.13 -3.97
CA ALA A 96 24.42 -14.48 -4.03
C ALA A 96 23.37 -15.52 -4.46
N GLU A 97 22.18 -15.50 -3.89
CA GLU A 97 21.09 -16.43 -4.24
C GLU A 97 20.71 -16.30 -5.72
N PHE A 98 20.56 -15.07 -6.22
CA PHE A 98 20.25 -14.82 -7.62
C PHE A 98 21.39 -15.28 -8.52
N ASN A 99 22.64 -14.95 -8.20
CA ASN A 99 23.81 -15.36 -8.98
C ASN A 99 23.91 -16.90 -9.09
N ILE A 100 23.67 -17.62 -8.00
CA ILE A 100 23.65 -19.10 -8.00
C ILE A 100 22.63 -19.63 -9.02
N LEU A 101 21.40 -19.12 -8.97
CA LEU A 101 20.32 -19.53 -9.86
C LEU A 101 20.61 -19.15 -11.33
N ILE A 102 21.20 -17.97 -11.57
CA ILE A 102 21.56 -17.50 -12.92
C ILE A 102 22.58 -18.44 -13.56
N PHE A 103 23.67 -18.76 -12.85
CA PHE A 103 24.71 -19.65 -13.36
C PHE A 103 24.17 -21.06 -13.58
N TYR A 104 23.31 -21.55 -12.68
CA TYR A 104 22.67 -22.83 -12.83
C TYR A 104 21.76 -22.89 -14.07
N LEU A 105 20.85 -21.92 -14.21
CA LEU A 105 19.90 -21.86 -15.31
C LEU A 105 20.61 -21.67 -16.65
N PHE A 106 21.66 -20.84 -16.70
CA PHE A 106 22.52 -20.70 -17.88
C PHE A 106 23.17 -22.04 -18.27
N ASN A 107 23.75 -22.75 -17.30
CA ASN A 107 24.39 -24.04 -17.55
C ASN A 107 23.38 -25.08 -18.05
N GLU A 108 22.20 -25.17 -17.43
CA GLU A 108 21.12 -26.05 -17.88
C GLU A 108 20.62 -25.69 -19.29
N LYS A 109 20.53 -24.40 -19.63
CA LYS A 109 20.20 -23.97 -21.00
C LYS A 109 21.28 -24.40 -21.99
N LYS A 110 22.55 -24.27 -21.63
CA LYS A 110 23.70 -24.61 -22.47
C LYS A 110 23.78 -26.11 -22.77
N LYS A 111 23.37 -26.96 -21.82
CA LYS A 111 23.25 -28.43 -22.02
C LYS A 111 22.22 -28.83 -23.08
N GLY A 112 21.29 -27.95 -23.45
CA GLY A 112 20.27 -28.26 -24.46
C GLY A 112 19.42 -29.46 -24.04
N GLU A 113 19.15 -30.38 -24.95
CA GLU A 113 18.31 -31.57 -24.70
C GLU A 113 18.86 -32.53 -23.63
N GLN A 114 20.13 -32.38 -23.25
CA GLN A 114 20.73 -33.16 -22.16
C GLN A 114 20.30 -32.66 -20.77
N SER A 115 19.75 -31.44 -20.68
CA SER A 115 19.22 -30.90 -19.42
C SER A 115 17.90 -31.59 -19.05
N PHE A 116 17.78 -32.02 -17.80
CA PHE A 116 16.52 -32.47 -17.23
C PHE A 116 15.43 -31.37 -17.32
N TYR A 117 15.84 -30.11 -17.20
CA TYR A 117 14.97 -28.94 -17.25
C TYR A 117 14.77 -28.39 -18.67
N HIS A 118 15.24 -29.08 -19.71
CA HIS A 118 15.11 -28.62 -21.09
C HIS A 118 13.67 -28.24 -21.49
N PRO A 119 12.63 -29.06 -21.19
CA PRO A 119 11.25 -28.70 -21.54
C PRO A 119 10.77 -27.42 -20.84
N TYR A 120 11.18 -27.20 -19.60
CA TYR A 120 10.89 -25.98 -18.84
C TYR A 120 11.58 -24.76 -19.44
N ILE A 121 12.89 -24.85 -19.67
CA ILE A 121 13.72 -23.78 -20.25
C ILE A 121 13.22 -23.35 -21.63
N GLN A 122 12.75 -24.28 -22.47
CA GLN A 122 12.18 -23.98 -23.79
C GLN A 122 10.82 -23.29 -23.72
N ALA A 123 10.05 -23.53 -22.66
CA ALA A 123 8.71 -22.97 -22.50
C ALA A 123 8.71 -21.54 -21.96
N ILE A 124 9.75 -21.15 -21.21
CA ILE A 124 9.95 -19.78 -20.75
C ILE A 124 10.01 -18.84 -21.96
N GLN A 125 9.13 -17.84 -21.98
CA GLN A 125 9.09 -16.84 -23.04
C GLN A 125 10.29 -15.89 -22.96
N SER A 126 10.60 -15.19 -24.05
CA SER A 126 11.54 -14.07 -23.99
C SER A 126 10.99 -13.02 -23.03
N ASN A 127 11.80 -12.62 -22.05
CA ASN A 127 11.45 -11.54 -21.15
C ASN A 127 11.51 -10.22 -21.94
N ASN A 128 10.53 -9.33 -21.75
CA ASN A 128 10.48 -8.02 -22.42
C ASN A 128 10.89 -6.90 -21.45
N THR A 129 11.92 -7.16 -20.63
CA THR A 129 12.38 -6.17 -19.65
C THR A 129 13.01 -4.97 -20.36
N LEU A 130 13.27 -3.91 -19.61
CA LEU A 130 13.92 -2.72 -20.15
C LEU A 130 15.29 -3.01 -20.81
N ILE A 131 15.94 -4.12 -20.45
CA ILE A 131 17.23 -4.55 -21.05
C ILE A 131 17.10 -4.71 -22.56
N ASP A 132 15.96 -5.22 -23.03
CA ASP A 132 15.69 -5.51 -24.44
C ASP A 132 15.12 -4.30 -25.20
N TRP A 133 14.85 -3.18 -24.53
CA TRP A 133 14.30 -1.99 -25.17
C TRP A 133 15.39 -1.20 -25.91
N THR A 134 15.02 -0.73 -27.11
CA THR A 134 15.86 0.16 -27.91
C THR A 134 15.95 1.55 -27.29
N LYS A 135 16.96 2.34 -27.71
CA LYS A 135 17.11 3.74 -27.29
C LYS A 135 15.89 4.60 -27.64
N GLU A 136 15.17 4.28 -28.72
CA GLU A 136 13.96 5.01 -29.10
C GLU A 136 12.76 4.63 -28.24
N GLU A 137 12.64 3.36 -27.84
CA GLU A 137 11.57 2.91 -26.93
C GLU A 137 11.75 3.48 -25.52
N LEU A 138 12.98 3.58 -25.04
CA LEU A 138 13.27 4.20 -23.73
C LEU A 138 12.84 5.67 -23.68
N ARG A 139 12.83 6.39 -24.82
CA ARG A 139 12.35 7.78 -24.89
C ARG A 139 10.84 7.92 -24.68
N TYR A 140 10.08 6.83 -24.69
CA TYR A 140 8.65 6.88 -24.36
C TYR A 140 8.42 7.08 -22.85
N ILE A 141 9.39 6.69 -22.01
CA ILE A 141 9.32 6.83 -20.55
C ILE A 141 9.70 8.26 -20.19
N GLU A 142 8.77 9.00 -19.58
CA GLU A 142 9.01 10.38 -19.12
C GLU A 142 9.40 10.46 -17.64
N ASP A 143 9.55 9.31 -16.96
CA ASP A 143 10.09 9.23 -15.60
C ASP A 143 11.62 9.07 -15.63
N PRO A 144 12.40 10.11 -15.30
CA PRO A 144 13.85 10.04 -15.30
C PRO A 144 14.38 9.03 -14.27
N ILE A 145 13.66 8.76 -13.18
CA ILE A 145 14.12 7.83 -12.16
C ILE A 145 14.16 6.40 -12.70
N ILE A 146 13.18 6.00 -13.53
CA ILE A 146 13.18 4.68 -14.19
C ILE A 146 14.38 4.56 -15.13
N LEU A 147 14.70 5.63 -15.85
CA LEU A 147 15.83 5.65 -16.78
C LEU A 147 17.17 5.55 -16.05
N ASP A 148 17.31 6.24 -14.91
CA ASP A 148 18.50 6.15 -14.05
C ASP A 148 18.65 4.75 -13.46
N GLU A 149 17.59 4.18 -12.87
CA GLU A 149 17.58 2.80 -12.35
C GLU A 149 17.98 1.79 -13.42
N PHE A 150 17.40 1.94 -14.61
CA PHE A 150 17.68 1.04 -15.71
C PHE A 150 19.14 1.14 -16.19
N ALA A 151 19.72 2.34 -16.19
CA ALA A 151 21.12 2.53 -16.55
C ALA A 151 22.04 1.72 -15.61
N ILE A 152 21.75 1.75 -14.30
CA ILE A 152 22.49 0.98 -13.29
C ILE A 152 22.32 -0.52 -13.51
N VAL A 153 21.07 -1.01 -13.62
CA VAL A 153 20.80 -2.45 -13.84
C VAL A 153 21.48 -2.98 -15.10
N ARG A 154 21.54 -2.17 -16.17
CA ARG A 154 22.22 -2.55 -17.41
C ARG A 154 23.74 -2.64 -17.23
N GLU A 155 24.33 -1.76 -16.44
CA GLU A 155 25.77 -1.75 -16.13
C GLU A 155 26.12 -2.95 -15.24
N ASP A 156 25.38 -3.16 -14.15
CA ASP A 156 25.55 -4.29 -13.22
C ASP A 156 25.48 -5.64 -13.95
N LEU A 157 24.50 -5.82 -14.86
CA LEU A 157 24.38 -7.05 -15.64
C LEU A 157 25.53 -7.24 -16.62
N ASN A 158 26.08 -6.16 -17.18
CA ASN A 158 27.24 -6.23 -18.05
C ASN A 158 28.51 -6.61 -17.28
N ASP A 159 28.66 -6.10 -16.07
CA ASP A 159 29.77 -6.44 -15.18
C ASP A 159 29.69 -7.87 -14.66
N LEU A 160 28.49 -8.32 -14.28
CA LEU A 160 28.25 -9.72 -13.94
C LEU A 160 28.57 -10.66 -15.11
N TRP A 161 28.23 -10.27 -16.35
CA TRP A 161 28.62 -11.04 -17.53
C TRP A 161 30.13 -11.11 -17.73
N ASN A 162 30.85 -10.01 -17.51
CA ASN A 162 32.31 -10.01 -17.65
C ASN A 162 32.96 -10.97 -16.64
N GLN A 163 32.49 -10.96 -15.40
CA GLN A 163 32.93 -11.90 -14.35
C GLN A 163 32.55 -13.34 -14.70
N ALA A 164 31.31 -13.59 -15.14
CA ALA A 164 30.85 -14.90 -15.56
C ALA A 164 31.69 -15.48 -16.71
N LYS A 165 32.08 -14.63 -17.67
CA LYS A 165 32.92 -15.02 -18.79
C LYS A 165 34.28 -15.56 -18.33
N ASP A 166 34.90 -14.91 -17.34
CA ASP A 166 36.18 -15.34 -16.79
C ASP A 166 36.03 -16.67 -16.04
N ILE A 167 34.97 -16.82 -15.24
CA ILE A 167 34.61 -18.07 -14.57
C ILE A 167 34.37 -19.21 -15.58
N PHE A 168 33.67 -18.95 -16.69
CA PHE A 168 33.43 -19.97 -17.71
C PHE A 168 34.71 -20.46 -18.37
N ASN A 169 35.70 -19.58 -18.58
CA ASN A 169 37.01 -19.97 -19.09
C ASN A 169 37.80 -20.80 -18.07
N GLU A 170 37.72 -20.44 -16.79
CA GLU A 170 38.36 -21.18 -15.71
C GLU A 170 37.76 -22.59 -15.54
N PHE A 171 36.43 -22.69 -15.62
CA PHE A 171 35.69 -23.94 -15.47
C PHE A 171 35.19 -24.49 -16.82
N ILE A 172 36.07 -24.45 -17.84
CA ILE A 172 35.73 -24.88 -19.21
C ILE A 172 35.27 -26.34 -19.31
N SER A 173 35.70 -27.20 -18.38
CA SER A 173 35.25 -28.60 -18.32
C SER A 173 33.76 -28.74 -17.93
N ILE A 174 33.20 -27.74 -17.25
CA ILE A 174 31.81 -27.69 -16.81
C ILE A 174 30.97 -26.94 -17.85
N PHE A 175 31.39 -25.74 -18.23
CA PHE A 175 30.61 -24.85 -19.10
C PHE A 175 30.87 -25.05 -20.59
N GLY A 176 31.96 -25.74 -20.97
CA GLY A 176 32.42 -25.83 -22.35
C GLY A 176 32.90 -24.49 -22.93
N ASP A 177 33.34 -24.52 -24.19
CA ASP A 177 33.79 -23.31 -24.89
C ASP A 177 32.71 -22.22 -24.96
N ILE A 178 33.14 -20.96 -24.90
CA ILE A 178 32.24 -19.81 -25.00
C ILE A 178 31.67 -19.70 -26.42
N ARG A 179 30.34 -19.66 -26.53
CA ARG A 179 29.62 -19.50 -27.80
C ARG A 179 29.27 -18.03 -28.06
N PRO A 180 29.10 -17.60 -29.32
CA PRO A 180 28.64 -16.25 -29.63
C PRO A 180 27.28 -15.88 -29.00
N THR A 181 26.44 -16.87 -28.72
CA THR A 181 25.12 -16.67 -28.10
C THR A 181 25.16 -16.62 -26.58
N ASP A 182 26.29 -16.96 -25.93
CA ASP A 182 26.34 -17.14 -24.47
C ASP A 182 26.03 -15.86 -23.71
N LYS A 183 26.38 -14.67 -24.24
CA LYS A 183 25.99 -13.39 -23.61
C LYS A 183 24.46 -13.24 -23.58
N GLN A 184 23.79 -13.52 -24.69
CA GLN A 184 22.34 -13.41 -24.78
C GLN A 184 21.65 -14.49 -23.92
N ASP A 185 22.20 -15.71 -23.91
CA ASP A 185 21.71 -16.81 -23.09
C ASP A 185 21.87 -16.51 -21.58
N PHE A 186 22.96 -15.87 -21.18
CA PHE A 186 23.21 -15.43 -19.81
C PHE A 186 22.26 -14.30 -19.40
N TYR A 187 22.08 -13.30 -20.27
CA TYR A 187 21.10 -12.23 -20.02
C TYR A 187 19.68 -12.78 -19.92
N TRP A 188 19.33 -13.76 -20.77
CA TRP A 188 18.06 -14.47 -20.65
C TRP A 188 17.93 -15.20 -19.32
N ALA A 189 18.99 -15.84 -18.82
CA ALA A 189 18.97 -16.51 -17.53
C ALA A 189 18.76 -15.51 -16.38
N ALA A 190 19.51 -14.40 -16.38
CA ALA A 190 19.36 -13.29 -15.43
C ALA A 190 17.93 -12.75 -15.40
N GLN A 191 17.39 -12.39 -16.56
CA GLN A 191 16.02 -11.89 -16.67
C GLN A 191 14.98 -12.92 -16.23
N SER A 192 15.23 -14.21 -16.47
CA SER A 192 14.30 -15.29 -16.09
C SER A 192 14.29 -15.49 -14.58
N VAL A 193 15.47 -15.53 -13.94
CA VAL A 193 15.60 -15.61 -12.49
C VAL A 193 14.94 -14.39 -11.83
N MET A 194 15.25 -13.19 -12.30
CA MET A 194 14.72 -11.92 -11.79
C MET A 194 13.18 -11.84 -11.83
N SER A 195 12.56 -12.34 -12.91
CA SER A 195 11.12 -12.18 -13.13
C SER A 195 10.25 -13.37 -12.68
N ARG A 196 10.85 -14.52 -12.33
CA ARG A 196 10.12 -15.78 -12.11
C ARG A 196 10.39 -16.46 -10.77
N CYS A 197 11.35 -15.98 -9.99
CA CYS A 197 11.63 -16.60 -8.70
C CYS A 197 10.55 -16.31 -7.65
N PHE A 198 10.35 -17.30 -6.79
CA PHE A 198 9.63 -17.19 -5.53
C PHE A 198 10.67 -17.17 -4.41
N GLY A 199 10.40 -16.45 -3.33
CA GLY A 199 11.31 -16.40 -2.17
C GLY A 199 10.58 -16.14 -0.86
N TRP A 200 9.51 -15.34 -0.90
CA TRP A 200 8.64 -15.15 0.26
C TRP A 200 7.95 -16.46 0.66
N SER A 201 8.01 -16.77 1.96
CA SER A 201 7.45 -17.99 2.56
C SER A 201 8.04 -19.28 1.98
N LEU A 202 9.30 -19.23 1.56
CA LEU A 202 10.11 -20.37 1.16
C LEU A 202 11.43 -20.36 1.92
N LYS A 203 12.14 -21.49 1.90
CA LYS A 203 13.45 -21.65 2.51
C LYS A 203 14.53 -20.76 1.87
N SER A 204 14.50 -20.66 0.54
CA SER A 204 15.42 -19.86 -0.26
C SER A 204 14.71 -19.33 -1.51
N THR A 205 15.31 -18.35 -2.19
CA THR A 205 14.89 -17.98 -3.55
C THR A 205 14.95 -19.20 -4.47
N SER A 206 13.89 -19.43 -5.23
CA SER A 206 13.67 -20.65 -6.01
C SER A 206 12.87 -20.40 -7.28
N MET A 207 13.19 -21.11 -8.37
CA MET A 207 12.30 -21.21 -9.53
C MET A 207 11.39 -22.42 -9.39
N ILE A 208 10.10 -22.25 -9.68
CA ILE A 208 9.07 -23.27 -9.49
C ILE A 208 8.42 -23.55 -10.85
N PRO A 209 8.92 -24.56 -11.61
CA PRO A 209 8.40 -24.86 -12.94
C PRO A 209 6.88 -25.06 -12.95
N ILE A 210 6.22 -24.57 -14.00
CA ILE A 210 4.75 -24.56 -14.18
C ILE A 210 4.04 -23.52 -13.31
N ALA A 211 4.37 -23.43 -12.02
CA ALA A 211 3.77 -22.40 -11.14
C ALA A 211 4.22 -20.97 -11.50
N ASP A 212 5.41 -20.81 -12.08
CA ASP A 212 5.92 -19.53 -12.57
C ASP A 212 5.31 -19.05 -13.91
N PHE A 213 4.29 -19.75 -14.44
CA PHE A 213 3.49 -19.31 -15.58
C PHE A 213 2.20 -18.59 -15.16
N LEU A 214 1.90 -18.49 -13.86
CA LEU A 214 0.83 -17.65 -13.36
C LEU A 214 1.24 -16.19 -13.42
N ASN A 215 0.39 -15.34 -14.00
CA ASN A 215 0.63 -13.91 -14.09
C ASN A 215 0.38 -13.20 -12.75
N HIS A 216 0.73 -11.92 -12.69
CA HIS A 216 0.46 -11.07 -11.54
C HIS A 216 -0.93 -10.41 -11.58
N SER A 217 -1.61 -10.37 -10.44
CA SER A 217 -2.67 -9.38 -10.20
C SER A 217 -2.81 -9.02 -8.72
N ASN A 218 -3.66 -8.03 -8.43
CA ASN A 218 -4.06 -7.68 -7.06
C ASN A 218 -4.97 -8.74 -6.41
N LYS A 219 -5.73 -9.49 -7.22
CA LYS A 219 -6.59 -10.62 -6.85
C LYS A 219 -5.82 -11.91 -7.12
N ALA A 220 -5.02 -12.33 -6.15
CA ALA A 220 -4.00 -13.33 -6.35
C ALA A 220 -4.20 -14.55 -5.47
N CYS A 221 -3.92 -15.72 -6.04
CA CYS A 221 -3.66 -16.94 -5.29
C CYS A 221 -2.41 -16.76 -4.41
N THR A 222 -2.36 -17.56 -3.34
CA THR A 222 -1.19 -17.72 -2.48
C THR A 222 -0.57 -19.10 -2.71
N HIS A 223 0.49 -19.44 -1.97
CA HIS A 223 1.12 -20.75 -2.01
C HIS A 223 1.39 -21.29 -0.61
N TYR A 224 1.47 -22.62 -0.52
CA TYR A 224 1.88 -23.35 0.68
C TYR A 224 2.85 -24.47 0.29
N LEU A 225 3.83 -24.75 1.16
CA LEU A 225 4.51 -26.03 1.14
C LEU A 225 3.65 -27.05 1.90
N VAL A 226 3.45 -28.23 1.30
CA VAL A 226 2.55 -29.26 1.81
C VAL A 226 3.26 -30.60 1.74
N HIS A 227 3.37 -31.27 2.88
CA HIS A 227 3.84 -32.65 2.93
C HIS A 227 2.64 -33.59 2.95
N SER A 228 2.37 -34.23 1.81
CA SER A 228 1.15 -35.03 1.58
C SER A 228 0.97 -36.20 2.56
N LYS A 229 2.05 -36.92 2.90
CA LYS A 229 1.98 -38.00 3.92
C LYS A 229 1.69 -37.47 5.32
N ILE A 230 2.34 -36.38 5.74
CA ILE A 230 2.14 -35.78 7.06
C ILE A 230 0.68 -35.30 7.20
N GLU A 231 0.13 -34.64 6.17
CA GLU A 231 -1.28 -34.24 6.16
C GLU A 231 -2.24 -35.43 6.23
N ASN A 232 -1.98 -36.51 5.48
CA ASN A 232 -2.83 -37.71 5.53
C ASN A 232 -2.82 -38.35 6.93
N LEU A 233 -1.66 -38.46 7.57
CA LEU A 233 -1.54 -38.99 8.94
C LEU A 233 -2.39 -38.20 9.93
N GLU A 234 -2.42 -36.88 9.80
CA GLU A 234 -3.24 -36.03 10.66
C GLU A 234 -4.73 -36.21 10.39
N GLN A 235 -5.15 -36.30 9.13
CA GLN A 235 -6.56 -36.56 8.81
C GLN A 235 -7.01 -37.93 9.32
N GLU A 236 -6.17 -38.96 9.19
CA GLU A 236 -6.44 -40.29 9.75
C GLU A 236 -6.60 -40.23 11.28
N ARG A 237 -5.74 -39.49 11.98
CA ARG A 237 -5.85 -39.29 13.43
C ARG A 237 -7.14 -38.58 13.82
N LEU A 238 -7.48 -37.47 13.14
CA LEU A 238 -8.69 -36.70 13.40
C LEU A 238 -9.95 -37.54 13.17
N GLN A 239 -9.98 -38.35 12.10
CA GLN A 239 -11.08 -39.26 11.82
C GLN A 239 -11.20 -40.37 12.87
N ALA A 240 -10.08 -40.96 13.30
CA ALA A 240 -10.06 -41.95 14.37
C ALA A 240 -10.60 -41.36 15.68
N LYS A 241 -10.21 -40.13 16.03
CA LYS A 241 -10.72 -39.41 17.21
C LYS A 241 -12.22 -39.13 17.13
N LYS A 242 -12.74 -38.77 15.94
CA LYS A 242 -14.18 -38.57 15.70
C LYS A 242 -14.97 -39.87 15.84
N ASN A 243 -14.46 -40.97 15.27
CA ASN A 243 -15.08 -42.30 15.38
C ASN A 243 -15.14 -42.76 16.85
N ARG A 244 -14.02 -42.66 17.58
CA ARG A 244 -13.93 -43.04 19.01
C ARG A 244 -14.88 -42.22 19.90
N ARG A 245 -15.02 -40.91 19.65
CA ARG A 245 -15.99 -40.04 20.36
C ARG A 245 -17.44 -40.46 20.14
N ASN A 246 -17.77 -40.96 18.96
CA ASN A 246 -19.12 -41.41 18.63
C ASN A 246 -19.45 -42.78 19.24
N GLU A 247 -18.44 -43.61 19.54
CA GLU A 247 -18.63 -44.99 20.02
C GLU A 247 -18.80 -45.14 21.55
N GLN A 248 -18.66 -44.07 22.35
CA GLN A 248 -18.85 -44.07 23.82
C GLN A 248 -18.09 -45.17 24.61
N ASN A 249 -17.04 -45.79 24.04
CA ASN A 249 -16.23 -46.80 24.72
C ASN A 249 -14.93 -46.17 25.24
N TYR A 250 -14.90 -45.84 26.54
CA TYR A 250 -13.70 -45.44 27.26
C TYR A 250 -12.96 -46.69 27.74
N ASP A 251 -11.94 -47.11 27.00
CA ASP A 251 -10.96 -48.13 27.41
C ASP A 251 -9.62 -47.44 27.74
N SER A 252 -8.99 -47.80 28.85
CA SER A 252 -7.72 -47.20 29.32
C SER A 252 -6.55 -47.48 28.39
N ASP A 253 -6.58 -48.59 27.66
CA ASP A 253 -5.53 -48.92 26.68
C ASP A 253 -5.62 -48.04 25.42
N LEU A 254 -6.83 -47.61 25.05
CA LEU A 254 -7.04 -46.65 23.96
C LEU A 254 -6.55 -45.24 24.33
N GLU A 255 -6.68 -44.84 25.60
CA GLU A 255 -6.20 -43.54 26.09
C GLU A 255 -4.67 -43.44 26.06
N ASN A 256 -3.96 -44.55 26.35
CA ASN A 256 -2.49 -44.59 26.24
C ASN A 256 -2.00 -44.50 24.79
N ILE A 257 -2.69 -45.16 23.85
CA ILE A 257 -2.38 -45.06 22.41
C ILE A 257 -2.66 -43.64 21.91
N GLU A 258 -3.78 -43.04 22.30
CA GLU A 258 -4.13 -41.66 21.93
C GLU A 258 -3.10 -40.66 22.47
N ASN A 259 -2.64 -40.83 23.70
CA ASN A 259 -1.59 -39.98 24.28
C ASN A 259 -0.24 -40.11 23.55
N MET A 260 0.12 -41.30 23.07
CA MET A 260 1.34 -41.50 22.27
C MET A 260 1.20 -40.92 20.85
N GLU A 261 0.09 -41.17 20.16
CA GLU A 261 -0.22 -40.58 18.85
C GLU A 261 -0.23 -39.04 18.93
N ASP A 262 -0.91 -38.49 19.93
CA ASP A 262 -0.97 -37.04 20.18
C ASP A 262 0.40 -36.46 20.59
N SER A 263 1.29 -37.25 21.19
CA SER A 263 2.66 -36.82 21.49
C SER A 263 3.53 -36.80 20.23
N PHE A 264 3.39 -37.78 19.34
CA PHE A 264 4.14 -37.83 18.08
C PHE A 264 3.69 -36.73 17.11
N ILE A 265 2.38 -36.52 16.97
CA ILE A 265 1.84 -35.41 16.16
C ILE A 265 2.26 -34.07 16.75
N ARG A 266 2.24 -33.88 18.07
CA ARG A 266 2.72 -32.63 18.68
C ARG A 266 4.20 -32.36 18.38
N LEU A 267 5.04 -33.39 18.35
CA LEU A 267 6.44 -33.26 17.95
C LEU A 267 6.56 -32.86 16.47
N LEU A 268 5.72 -33.41 15.60
CA LEU A 268 5.64 -33.01 14.19
C LEU A 268 5.15 -31.56 14.04
N GLU A 269 4.18 -31.11 14.85
CA GLU A 269 3.66 -29.73 14.83
C GLU A 269 4.68 -28.66 15.23
N GLU A 270 5.75 -29.06 15.93
CA GLU A 270 6.89 -28.18 16.22
C GLU A 270 7.71 -27.87 14.97
N GLN A 271 7.64 -28.72 13.93
CA GLN A 271 8.39 -28.60 12.69
C GLN A 271 7.51 -28.29 11.47
N TYR A 272 6.33 -28.88 11.37
CA TYR A 272 5.41 -28.77 10.24
C TYR A 272 4.05 -28.22 10.71
N LYS A 273 3.53 -27.17 10.08
CA LYS A 273 2.21 -26.62 10.42
C LYS A 273 1.16 -27.20 9.48
N PHE A 274 0.24 -28.02 10.00
CA PHE A 274 -0.85 -28.60 9.21
C PHE A 274 -1.66 -27.53 8.47
N LYS A 275 -1.92 -27.78 7.19
CA LYS A 275 -2.73 -26.94 6.32
C LYS A 275 -4.12 -27.51 6.10
N GLY A 276 -4.36 -28.76 6.51
CA GLY A 276 -5.61 -29.47 6.25
C GLY A 276 -6.89 -28.81 6.77
N ASN A 277 -6.79 -27.89 7.73
CA ASN A 277 -7.89 -27.06 8.24
C ASN A 277 -8.00 -25.68 7.57
N LYS A 278 -6.96 -25.25 6.83
CA LYS A 278 -6.90 -23.96 6.14
C LYS A 278 -7.24 -24.09 4.65
N ILE A 279 -6.83 -25.19 4.01
CA ILE A 279 -6.90 -25.33 2.55
C ILE A 279 -7.48 -26.69 2.12
N ASN A 280 -8.24 -26.69 1.03
CA ASN A 280 -8.73 -27.88 0.36
C ASN A 280 -7.60 -28.52 -0.45
N LEU A 281 -7.11 -29.65 0.05
CA LEU A 281 -6.03 -30.49 -0.49
C LEU A 281 -6.55 -31.69 -1.28
N SER A 282 -7.80 -31.66 -1.75
CA SER A 282 -8.38 -32.73 -2.56
C SER A 282 -7.59 -33.00 -3.86
N ILE A 283 -6.78 -32.05 -4.33
CA ILE A 283 -5.82 -32.24 -5.44
C ILE A 283 -4.77 -33.32 -5.11
N LEU A 284 -4.33 -33.41 -3.86
CA LEU A 284 -3.39 -34.41 -3.35
C LEU A 284 -4.08 -35.70 -2.86
N LYS A 285 -5.40 -35.84 -3.09
CA LYS A 285 -6.24 -36.96 -2.62
C LYS A 285 -6.29 -37.12 -1.10
N ILE A 286 -6.05 -36.03 -0.37
CA ILE A 286 -6.20 -35.99 1.09
C ILE A 286 -7.68 -35.87 1.43
N GLN A 287 -8.21 -36.77 2.27
CA GLN A 287 -9.60 -36.73 2.71
C GLN A 287 -9.75 -35.73 3.86
N GLN A 288 -10.55 -34.69 3.66
CA GLN A 288 -10.77 -33.62 4.64
C GLN A 288 -12.27 -33.38 4.85
N ASP A 289 -12.64 -32.98 6.05
CA ASP A 289 -13.97 -32.45 6.33
C ASP A 289 -14.05 -31.00 5.83
N GLU A 290 -14.59 -30.79 4.62
CA GLU A 290 -14.66 -29.46 4.00
C GLU A 290 -15.40 -28.42 4.85
N SER A 291 -16.25 -28.86 5.79
CA SER A 291 -16.94 -27.96 6.73
C SER A 291 -16.00 -27.28 7.74
N GLN A 292 -14.80 -27.84 7.95
CA GLN A 292 -13.79 -27.30 8.85
C GLN A 292 -12.84 -26.32 8.18
N ILE A 293 -12.85 -26.23 6.84
CA ILE A 293 -12.02 -25.29 6.09
C ILE A 293 -12.54 -23.88 6.34
N LYS A 294 -11.64 -22.95 6.65
CA LYS A 294 -11.95 -21.52 6.82
C LYS A 294 -12.80 -21.06 5.63
N GLN A 295 -14.02 -20.63 5.90
CA GLN A 295 -14.91 -20.12 4.87
C GLN A 295 -14.43 -18.73 4.45
N TYR A 296 -14.44 -18.48 3.14
CA TYR A 296 -14.13 -17.15 2.63
C TYR A 296 -15.30 -16.20 2.90
N GLU A 297 -14.95 -15.00 3.39
CA GLU A 297 -15.90 -13.95 3.66
C GLU A 297 -15.49 -12.68 2.90
N ASP A 298 -16.33 -12.23 1.97
CA ASP A 298 -16.14 -10.94 1.30
C ASP A 298 -16.48 -9.82 2.29
N GLN A 299 -15.44 -9.21 2.86
CA GLN A 299 -15.57 -8.13 3.85
C GLN A 299 -16.47 -6.97 3.36
N LYS A 300 -16.46 -6.64 2.06
CA LYS A 300 -17.32 -5.58 1.50
C LYS A 300 -18.78 -5.97 1.55
N GLN A 301 -19.07 -7.20 1.15
CA GLN A 301 -20.41 -7.75 1.19
C GLN A 301 -20.93 -7.86 2.62
N THR A 302 -20.12 -8.38 3.54
CA THR A 302 -20.47 -8.46 4.96
C THR A 302 -20.84 -7.09 5.52
N TYR A 303 -20.04 -6.06 5.25
CA TYR A 303 -20.34 -4.70 5.71
C TYR A 303 -21.61 -4.13 5.09
N ILE A 304 -21.83 -4.33 3.79
CA ILE A 304 -23.06 -3.89 3.10
C ILE A 304 -24.28 -4.55 3.75
N LEU A 305 -24.23 -5.86 4.01
CA LEU A 305 -25.32 -6.60 4.64
C LEU A 305 -25.59 -6.16 6.09
N GLN A 306 -24.54 -5.92 6.87
CA GLN A 306 -24.66 -5.41 8.25
C GLN A 306 -25.28 -4.00 8.30
N HIS A 307 -25.04 -3.17 7.27
CA HIS A 307 -25.44 -1.76 7.23
C HIS A 307 -26.51 -1.45 6.16
N GLN A 308 -27.20 -2.48 5.66
CA GLN A 308 -28.17 -2.36 4.57
C GLN A 308 -29.33 -1.39 4.86
N HIS A 309 -29.62 -1.12 6.13
CA HIS A 309 -30.66 -0.18 6.56
C HIS A 309 -30.38 1.28 6.16
N TYR A 310 -29.15 1.62 5.77
CA TYR A 310 -28.80 2.94 5.23
C TYR A 310 -28.94 3.05 3.70
N LEU A 311 -29.23 1.95 3.00
CA LEU A 311 -29.33 1.94 1.53
C LEU A 311 -30.69 2.47 1.04
N THR A 312 -30.68 3.08 -0.15
CA THR A 312 -31.90 3.51 -0.84
C THR A 312 -32.70 2.32 -1.38
N GLU A 313 -34.00 2.50 -1.66
CA GLU A 313 -34.85 1.46 -2.28
C GLU A 313 -34.26 0.90 -3.58
N ASN A 314 -33.54 1.72 -4.36
CA ASN A 314 -32.89 1.26 -5.58
C ASN A 314 -31.68 0.37 -5.28
N GLN A 315 -30.83 0.74 -4.32
CA GLN A 315 -29.67 -0.08 -3.93
C GLN A 315 -30.07 -1.36 -3.22
N LEU A 316 -31.19 -1.37 -2.49
CA LEU A 316 -31.75 -2.56 -1.84
C LEU A 316 -32.12 -3.65 -2.86
N LYS A 317 -32.43 -3.29 -4.12
CA LYS A 317 -32.73 -4.27 -5.18
C LYS A 317 -31.53 -5.16 -5.52
N ASP A 318 -30.32 -4.64 -5.33
CA ASP A 318 -29.08 -5.34 -5.68
C ASP A 318 -28.52 -6.19 -4.53
N ILE A 319 -29.12 -6.14 -3.32
CA ILE A 319 -28.64 -6.86 -2.14
C ILE A 319 -28.57 -8.38 -2.36
N ASN A 320 -29.59 -8.94 -3.02
CA ASN A 320 -29.63 -10.38 -3.28
C ASN A 320 -28.65 -10.81 -4.39
N ASN A 321 -27.95 -9.85 -5.03
CA ASN A 321 -27.04 -10.06 -6.14
C ASN A 321 -25.62 -9.53 -5.85
N LEU A 322 -25.28 -9.30 -4.57
CA LEU A 322 -23.98 -8.74 -4.17
C LEU A 322 -22.79 -9.54 -4.70
N ASP A 323 -22.90 -10.86 -4.81
CA ASP A 323 -21.84 -11.73 -5.34
C ASP A 323 -21.43 -11.38 -6.78
N ASN A 324 -22.35 -10.85 -7.58
CA ASN A 324 -22.13 -10.52 -8.99
C ASN A 324 -21.87 -9.02 -9.23
N LEU A 325 -21.97 -8.18 -8.19
CA LEU A 325 -21.68 -6.76 -8.32
C LEU A 325 -20.18 -6.51 -8.43
N SER A 326 -19.81 -5.52 -9.24
CA SER A 326 -18.42 -5.12 -9.36
C SER A 326 -17.91 -4.52 -8.03
N ASN A 327 -16.60 -4.58 -7.81
CA ASN A 327 -15.97 -3.91 -6.66
C ASN A 327 -16.21 -2.39 -6.65
N VAL A 328 -16.44 -1.78 -7.82
CA VAL A 328 -16.77 -0.35 -7.97
C VAL A 328 -18.18 -0.09 -7.43
N ASP A 329 -19.15 -0.94 -7.80
CA ASP A 329 -20.53 -0.82 -7.33
C ASP A 329 -20.63 -1.07 -5.82
N LYS A 330 -19.96 -2.11 -5.31
CA LYS A 330 -19.84 -2.38 -3.87
C LYS A 330 -19.25 -1.18 -3.12
N ARG A 331 -18.20 -0.55 -3.67
CA ARG A 331 -17.59 0.65 -3.09
C ARG A 331 -18.54 1.84 -3.09
N ALA A 332 -19.34 2.01 -4.15
CA ALA A 332 -20.35 3.06 -4.21
C ALA A 332 -21.43 2.87 -3.13
N MET A 333 -21.88 1.64 -2.89
CA MET A 333 -22.80 1.32 -1.80
C MET A 333 -22.17 1.61 -0.43
N ILE A 334 -20.91 1.23 -0.20
CA ILE A 334 -20.18 1.53 1.04
C ILE A 334 -20.05 3.05 1.26
N ASN A 335 -19.70 3.81 0.22
CA ASN A 335 -19.60 5.27 0.31
C ASN A 335 -20.95 5.91 0.66
N TRP A 336 -22.04 5.39 0.11
CA TRP A 336 -23.39 5.82 0.47
C TRP A 336 -23.73 5.50 1.93
N ILE A 337 -23.52 4.26 2.36
CA ILE A 337 -23.72 3.83 3.76
C ILE A 337 -22.95 4.75 4.71
N ASN A 338 -21.67 4.99 4.41
CA ASN A 338 -20.80 5.85 5.22
C ASN A 338 -21.30 7.29 5.29
N TYR A 339 -21.81 7.83 4.19
CA TYR A 339 -22.41 9.17 4.15
C TYR A 339 -23.67 9.25 5.01
N GLU A 340 -24.60 8.30 4.86
CA GLU A 340 -25.83 8.24 5.65
C GLU A 340 -25.54 8.04 7.14
N GLN A 341 -24.56 7.20 7.50
CA GLN A 341 -24.10 7.04 8.88
C GLN A 341 -23.65 8.38 9.49
N MET A 342 -22.89 9.19 8.75
CA MET A 342 -22.42 10.50 9.24
C MET A 342 -23.54 11.52 9.44
N ILE A 343 -24.59 11.46 8.60
CA ILE A 343 -25.75 12.36 8.69
C ILE A 343 -26.67 11.94 9.84
N GLN A 344 -26.98 10.65 9.92
CA GLN A 344 -27.93 10.13 10.91
C GLN A 344 -27.32 10.08 12.32
N ASN A 345 -25.98 9.96 12.43
CA ASN A 345 -25.29 9.89 13.71
C ASN A 345 -24.34 11.10 13.91
N PRO A 346 -24.73 12.10 14.73
CA PRO A 346 -23.91 13.29 14.99
C PRO A 346 -22.53 13.01 15.57
N GLU A 347 -22.34 11.89 16.27
CA GLU A 347 -21.06 11.49 16.87
C GLU A 347 -20.08 10.83 15.88
N VAL A 348 -20.56 10.38 14.70
CA VAL A 348 -19.72 9.70 13.69
C VAL A 348 -19.08 10.73 12.77
N ASN A 349 -17.76 10.84 12.78
CA ASN A 349 -17.01 11.72 11.89
C ASN A 349 -16.43 10.95 10.71
N LEU A 350 -15.93 11.69 9.71
CA LEU A 350 -15.26 11.11 8.54
C LEU A 350 -14.12 10.16 8.91
N TRP A 351 -13.38 10.48 9.98
CA TRP A 351 -12.26 9.65 10.44
C TRP A 351 -12.68 8.45 11.29
N ASP A 352 -13.92 8.39 11.75
CA ASP A 352 -14.47 7.24 12.47
C ASP A 352 -14.98 6.16 11.50
N LEU A 353 -15.18 6.53 10.22
CA LEU A 353 -15.65 5.59 9.20
C LEU A 353 -14.56 4.58 8.81
N GLY A 354 -14.96 3.31 8.79
CA GLY A 354 -14.27 2.25 8.10
C GLY A 354 -14.50 2.40 6.59
N PHE A 355 -13.49 2.88 5.88
CA PHE A 355 -13.44 2.65 4.45
C PHE A 355 -12.87 1.26 4.29
N LEU A 356 -13.73 0.23 4.28
CA LEU A 356 -13.30 -1.16 4.14
C LEU A 356 -12.21 -1.25 3.09
N THR A 357 -11.01 -1.52 3.58
CA THR A 357 -9.90 -1.76 2.73
C THR A 357 -9.97 -3.22 2.37
N SER A 358 -10.40 -3.56 1.14
CA SER A 358 -9.92 -4.85 0.63
C SER A 358 -8.40 -4.72 0.49
N SER A 359 -7.70 -5.84 0.46
CA SER A 359 -6.28 -5.86 0.05
C SER A 359 -6.05 -4.98 -1.19
N ASP A 360 -7.04 -4.80 -2.08
CA ASP A 360 -7.12 -3.82 -3.20
C ASP A 360 -7.02 -2.33 -2.85
N SER A 361 -6.89 -1.94 -1.58
CA SER A 361 -6.88 -0.54 -1.15
C SER A 361 -5.93 -0.23 -0.01
N GLU A 362 -5.23 -1.24 0.50
CA GLU A 362 -4.06 -1.05 1.34
C GLU A 362 -2.81 -1.01 0.47
N ASP A 363 -2.22 0.17 0.48
CA ASP A 363 -1.00 0.53 -0.21
C ASP A 363 0.11 0.61 0.85
N ASN A 364 0.66 -0.55 1.20
CA ASN A 364 1.78 -0.68 2.14
C ASN A 364 3.12 -0.76 1.38
N ASP A 365 3.28 -0.07 0.24
CA ASP A 365 4.52 -0.01 -0.56
C ASP A 365 5.60 0.91 0.08
N SER A 366 5.49 1.14 1.39
CA SER A 366 6.59 1.59 2.21
C SER A 366 6.86 0.49 3.22
N ASP A 367 8.16 0.18 3.46
CA ASP A 367 8.59 -0.67 4.56
C ASP A 367 7.69 -0.41 5.75
N GLU A 368 6.80 -1.37 6.03
CA GLU A 368 5.63 -1.14 6.89
C GLU A 368 6.11 -0.70 8.29
N GLU A 369 7.25 -1.25 8.70
CA GLU A 369 8.03 -0.86 9.87
C GLU A 369 8.44 0.62 9.88
N VAL A 370 8.86 1.16 8.73
CA VAL A 370 9.27 2.55 8.57
C VAL A 370 8.06 3.49 8.58
N GLU A 371 6.93 3.12 7.98
CA GLU A 371 5.69 3.91 8.06
C GLU A 371 5.15 3.91 9.50
N ILE A 372 5.14 2.76 10.18
CA ILE A 372 4.74 2.65 11.59
C ILE A 372 5.65 3.50 12.49
N ALA A 373 6.97 3.42 12.31
CA ALA A 373 7.93 4.20 13.08
C ALA A 373 7.74 5.71 12.86
N ARG A 374 7.50 6.15 11.62
CA ARG A 374 7.20 7.56 11.32
C ARG A 374 5.88 8.01 11.91
N ASN A 375 4.83 7.21 11.81
CA ASN A 375 3.53 7.55 12.39
C ASN A 375 3.66 7.73 13.91
N LYS A 376 4.43 6.87 14.59
CA LYS A 376 4.76 7.04 16.01
C LYS A 376 5.52 8.35 16.28
N GLN A 377 6.54 8.65 15.47
CA GLN A 377 7.31 9.89 15.61
C GLN A 377 6.44 11.13 15.37
N PHE A 378 5.64 11.13 14.31
CA PHE A 378 4.69 12.19 13.98
C PHE A 378 3.72 12.46 15.12
N GLU A 379 3.07 11.42 15.66
CA GLU A 379 2.14 11.55 16.78
C GLU A 379 2.85 12.11 18.03
N SER A 380 4.10 11.71 18.29
CA SER A 380 4.87 12.24 19.42
C SER A 380 5.16 13.74 19.29
N VAL A 381 5.56 14.21 18.10
CA VAL A 381 5.81 15.62 17.82
C VAL A 381 4.52 16.41 17.88
N LYS A 382 3.44 15.86 17.32
CA LYS A 382 2.10 16.47 17.32
C LYS A 382 1.54 16.67 18.71
N ILE A 383 1.64 15.67 19.59
CA ILE A 383 1.20 15.78 20.99
C ILE A 383 1.95 16.90 21.70
N LYS A 384 3.27 17.01 21.46
CA LYS A 384 4.09 18.09 22.02
C LYS A 384 3.64 19.46 21.51
N GLU A 385 3.49 19.62 20.19
CA GLU A 385 3.02 20.85 19.55
C GLU A 385 1.63 21.31 20.05
N LEU A 386 0.69 20.37 20.18
CA LEU A 386 -0.64 20.65 20.73
C LEU A 386 -0.58 21.07 22.21
N THR A 387 0.32 20.47 23.00
CA THR A 387 0.49 20.80 24.42
C THR A 387 1.08 22.20 24.57
N ASP A 388 2.14 22.50 23.83
CA ASP A 388 2.80 23.81 23.82
C ASP A 388 1.82 24.91 23.35
N TRP A 389 1.03 24.63 22.31
CA TRP A 389 -0.01 25.55 21.84
C TRP A 389 -1.08 25.80 22.90
N LYS A 390 -1.60 24.76 23.56
CA LYS A 390 -2.59 24.90 24.64
C LYS A 390 -2.05 25.72 25.81
N MET A 391 -0.80 25.49 26.22
CA MET A 391 -0.16 26.28 27.26
C MET A 391 -0.06 27.75 26.87
N LYS A 392 0.43 28.07 25.67
CA LYS A 392 0.51 29.45 25.17
C LYS A 392 -0.86 30.11 25.02
N PHE A 393 -1.87 29.35 24.59
CA PHE A 393 -3.25 29.84 24.49
C PHE A 393 -3.83 30.17 25.88
N GLU A 394 -3.62 29.30 26.86
CA GLU A 394 -4.01 29.55 28.25
C GLU A 394 -3.25 30.73 28.88
N GLU A 395 -1.95 30.86 28.62
CA GLU A 395 -1.15 32.01 29.04
C GLU A 395 -1.67 33.30 28.43
N LYS A 396 -1.95 33.34 27.12
CA LYS A 396 -2.56 34.51 26.46
C LYS A 396 -3.96 34.81 27.02
N LYS A 397 -4.75 33.80 27.36
CA LYS A 397 -6.07 33.97 28.01
C LYS A 397 -5.93 34.51 29.43
N LYS A 398 -4.96 34.02 30.21
CA LYS A 398 -4.62 34.51 31.55
C LYS A 398 -4.03 35.91 31.51
N GLN A 399 -3.23 36.27 30.51
CA GLN A 399 -2.72 37.63 30.30
C GLN A 399 -3.85 38.58 29.89
N ARG A 400 -4.79 38.16 29.03
CA ARG A 400 -5.98 38.95 28.70
C ARG A 400 -6.90 39.16 29.91
N ASN A 401 -7.10 38.13 30.74
CA ASN A 401 -7.88 38.23 31.98
C ASN A 401 -7.10 38.91 33.14
N GLY A 402 -5.77 38.86 33.12
CA GLY A 402 -4.88 39.49 34.09
C GLY A 402 -4.68 40.98 33.79
N ASN A 403 -4.69 41.38 32.51
CA ASN A 403 -4.69 42.78 32.11
C ASN A 403 -6.02 43.45 32.43
N SER A 404 -7.16 42.73 32.43
CA SER A 404 -8.40 43.28 33.00
C SER A 404 -8.37 43.49 34.52
N LEU A 405 -7.36 42.94 35.23
CA LEU A 405 -7.11 43.18 36.66
C LEU A 405 -5.95 44.16 36.91
N GLN A 406 -5.15 44.48 35.88
CA GLN A 406 -4.12 45.52 35.94
C GLN A 406 -4.60 46.86 35.37
N ASP A 407 -5.58 46.89 34.48
CA ASP A 407 -6.24 48.12 34.02
C ASP A 407 -7.22 48.68 35.07
N ILE A 408 -7.66 47.87 36.04
CA ILE A 408 -8.43 48.35 37.22
C ILE A 408 -7.52 49.07 38.23
N ASN A 409 -6.19 48.91 38.14
CA ASN A 409 -5.23 49.51 39.08
C ASN A 409 -4.42 50.68 38.51
N ILE A 410 -4.66 51.08 37.25
CA ILE A 410 -4.04 52.26 36.63
C ILE A 410 -5.07 53.41 36.45
N GLU A 411 -6.37 53.14 36.56
CA GLU A 411 -7.43 54.17 36.63
C GLU A 411 -7.78 54.63 38.06
N GLN A 412 -7.07 54.18 39.10
CA GLN A 412 -7.24 54.67 40.48
C GLN A 412 -6.23 55.76 40.91
N GLN A 413 -5.43 56.32 40.00
CA GLN A 413 -4.52 57.44 40.29
C GLN A 413 -4.69 58.70 39.43
N LYS A 414 -5.81 58.85 38.69
CA LYS A 414 -6.04 60.03 37.83
C LYS A 414 -7.38 60.76 37.97
N ILE A 415 -8.11 60.54 39.07
CA ILE A 415 -9.29 61.37 39.39
C ILE A 415 -9.25 61.78 40.87
N GLU A 416 -8.20 62.52 41.24
CA GLU A 416 -8.28 63.55 42.26
C GLU A 416 -7.90 64.86 41.58
N LEU A 417 -8.90 65.52 40.97
CA LEU A 417 -9.00 66.98 40.80
C LEU A 417 -10.29 67.27 40.03
N ASN A 418 -11.08 68.16 40.61
CA ASN A 418 -12.32 68.77 40.10
C ASN A 418 -13.62 68.03 40.42
N GLN A 419 -13.98 68.07 41.71
CA GLN A 419 -15.36 68.35 42.08
C GLN A 419 -15.63 69.85 41.91
N GLU A 420 -16.69 70.21 41.20
CA GLU A 420 -17.52 71.34 41.59
C GLU A 420 -18.93 71.19 40.99
N SER A 421 -19.92 71.05 41.87
CA SER A 421 -21.32 71.57 41.81
C SER A 421 -22.22 71.17 40.63
N ASN A 422 -23.52 70.92 40.76
CA ASN A 422 -24.48 70.90 41.86
C ASN A 422 -25.80 70.34 41.28
N ASN A 423 -26.62 69.72 42.14
CA ASN A 423 -28.10 69.74 42.13
C ASN A 423 -28.83 69.03 40.96
N GLU A 424 -29.93 68.30 41.12
CA GLU A 424 -30.89 68.10 42.21
C GLU A 424 -31.96 67.06 41.75
N TYR A 425 -32.75 66.55 42.73
CA TYR A 425 -33.99 65.75 42.66
C TYR A 425 -33.94 64.26 42.21
N SER A 426 -34.17 63.26 43.11
CA SER A 426 -35.45 62.80 43.76
C SER A 426 -36.24 61.88 42.80
N ILE A 427 -36.59 60.61 43.08
CA ILE A 427 -37.40 60.02 44.16
C ILE A 427 -37.10 58.50 44.28
N ARG A 428 -37.21 57.99 45.52
CA ARG A 428 -37.17 56.59 45.96
C ARG A 428 -38.43 55.80 45.57
N ASP A 429 -38.28 54.51 45.23
CA ASP A 429 -38.80 53.35 45.99
C ASP A 429 -39.09 52.09 45.13
N ILE A 430 -38.34 51.03 45.47
CA ILE A 430 -38.78 49.65 45.77
C ILE A 430 -39.28 48.73 44.62
N GLN A 431 -38.33 47.89 44.18
CA GLN A 431 -38.34 46.41 44.15
C GLN A 431 -39.45 45.63 43.41
N SER A 432 -39.08 44.87 42.36
CA SER A 432 -39.12 43.38 42.33
C SER A 432 -38.87 42.76 40.93
N GLN A 433 -38.04 41.70 40.91
CA GLN A 433 -38.02 40.53 40.00
C GLN A 433 -37.54 40.61 38.52
N ILE A 434 -36.29 40.16 38.34
CA ILE A 434 -35.72 39.09 37.47
C ILE A 434 -36.10 39.00 35.96
N ASP A 435 -35.01 39.04 35.17
CA ASP A 435 -34.66 38.46 33.86
C ASP A 435 -35.40 38.84 32.56
N SER A 436 -34.64 39.47 31.64
CA SER A 436 -34.43 38.97 30.26
C SER A 436 -33.33 39.76 29.50
N GLU A 437 -32.39 39.00 28.96
CA GLU A 437 -31.73 39.07 27.64
C GLU A 437 -31.12 40.38 27.05
N SER A 438 -29.79 40.30 26.79
CA SER A 438 -28.96 40.77 25.64
C SER A 438 -29.08 42.22 25.10
N ILE A 439 -27.97 42.94 24.80
CA ILE A 439 -27.46 43.11 23.41
C ILE A 439 -26.03 43.72 23.41
N LEU A 440 -25.13 43.29 22.51
CA LEU A 440 -23.86 43.98 22.12
C LEU A 440 -23.88 44.27 20.62
N THR A 441 -23.52 45.49 20.23
CA THR A 441 -23.61 46.03 18.86
C THR A 441 -22.23 46.15 18.22
N ILE A 442 -22.02 45.64 16.99
CA ILE A 442 -20.83 45.90 16.13
C ILE A 442 -21.30 46.25 14.70
N CYS A 443 -20.56 47.13 14.03
CA CYS A 443 -20.84 47.72 12.71
C CYS A 443 -20.02 47.05 11.59
N LEU A 444 -20.60 46.83 10.39
CA LEU A 444 -20.00 46.05 9.28
C LEU A 444 -19.50 46.87 8.06
N ASN A 445 -19.75 48.18 7.96
CA ASN A 445 -19.01 49.14 7.10
C ASN A 445 -19.56 50.58 7.27
N ASN A 446 -18.82 51.60 6.82
CA ASN A 446 -19.07 53.01 7.18
C ASN A 446 -20.17 53.79 6.43
N GLU A 447 -20.96 53.22 5.50
CA GLU A 447 -21.90 54.06 4.72
C GLU A 447 -23.41 53.73 4.82
N THR A 448 -23.84 52.53 5.22
CA THR A 448 -25.28 52.29 5.51
C THR A 448 -25.48 51.33 6.69
N LYS A 449 -25.95 51.90 7.80
CA LYS A 449 -26.12 51.27 9.13
C LYS A 449 -27.30 50.29 9.18
N ASN A 450 -27.05 48.99 9.06
CA ASN A 450 -27.98 47.93 9.50
C ASN A 450 -27.24 46.98 10.47
N LEU A 451 -27.88 46.63 11.59
CA LEU A 451 -27.30 46.05 12.81
C LEU A 451 -27.90 44.66 13.13
N VAL A 452 -27.07 43.69 13.54
CA VAL A 452 -27.51 42.41 14.15
C VAL A 452 -26.60 42.06 15.34
N THR A 453 -27.18 41.51 16.42
CA THR A 453 -26.56 41.31 17.75
C THR A 453 -26.63 39.84 18.21
N ILE A 454 -25.58 39.31 18.87
CA ILE A 454 -25.61 38.05 19.65
C ILE A 454 -24.89 38.24 21.01
N LYS A 455 -25.48 37.76 22.13
CA LYS A 455 -24.88 37.70 23.48
C LYS A 455 -25.21 36.37 24.20
N GLY A 456 -24.22 35.86 24.95
CA GLY A 456 -24.37 35.14 26.24
C GLY A 456 -24.98 33.73 26.24
N LEU A 457 -24.16 32.68 26.28
CA LEU A 457 -24.62 31.31 26.56
C LEU A 457 -25.01 31.18 28.05
N PRO A 458 -26.21 30.68 28.41
CA PRO A 458 -26.68 30.57 29.80
C PRO A 458 -25.87 29.59 30.67
N PRO A 459 -25.88 29.75 32.02
CA PRO A 459 -25.23 28.83 32.96
C PRO A 459 -25.66 27.36 32.82
N GLN A 460 -26.90 27.12 32.36
CA GLN A 460 -27.41 25.78 32.05
C GLN A 460 -26.70 25.14 30.84
N GLN A 461 -26.26 25.92 29.85
CA GLN A 461 -25.41 25.45 28.75
C GLN A 461 -23.96 25.24 29.21
N ILE A 462 -23.46 26.02 30.17
CA ILE A 462 -22.15 25.78 30.80
C ILE A 462 -22.16 24.51 31.64
N GLN A 463 -23.28 24.21 32.31
CA GLN A 463 -23.47 22.98 33.08
C GLN A 463 -23.71 21.76 32.18
N ALA A 464 -24.42 21.94 31.06
CA ALA A 464 -24.54 20.93 29.99
C ALA A 464 -23.19 20.69 29.28
N MET A 465 -22.35 21.71 29.10
CA MET A 465 -20.98 21.57 28.59
C MET A 465 -20.05 20.87 29.57
N LYS A 466 -20.17 21.13 30.88
CA LYS A 466 -19.44 20.40 31.94
C LYS A 466 -19.89 18.94 32.06
N GLN A 467 -21.19 18.68 31.94
CA GLN A 467 -21.74 17.32 31.87
C GLN A 467 -21.31 16.60 30.58
N ARG A 468 -21.29 17.28 29.42
CA ARG A 468 -20.70 16.77 28.16
C ARG A 468 -19.20 16.51 28.30
N GLN A 469 -18.47 17.30 29.09
CA GLN A 469 -17.04 17.11 29.34
C GLN A 469 -16.77 15.90 30.26
N GLN A 470 -17.64 15.65 31.25
CA GLN A 470 -17.62 14.44 32.08
C GLN A 470 -18.06 13.18 31.29
N GLN A 471 -19.11 13.29 30.48
CA GLN A 471 -19.50 12.24 29.52
C GLN A 471 -18.41 11.98 28.48
N MET A 472 -17.68 13.00 28.02
CA MET A 472 -16.51 12.82 27.13
C MET A 472 -15.33 12.12 27.82
N ILE A 473 -15.17 12.27 29.14
CA ILE A 473 -14.14 11.57 29.93
C ILE A 473 -14.54 10.11 30.19
N GLU A 474 -15.82 9.83 30.42
CA GLU A 474 -16.37 8.47 30.52
C GLU A 474 -16.41 7.76 29.15
N ASN A 475 -16.82 8.45 28.09
CA ASN A 475 -16.71 8.00 26.71
C ASN A 475 -15.26 7.86 26.25
N LYS A 476 -14.28 8.53 26.88
CA LYS A 476 -12.85 8.29 26.64
C LYS A 476 -12.39 6.94 27.20
N LYS A 477 -12.98 6.46 28.29
CA LYS A 477 -12.70 5.12 28.84
C LYS A 477 -13.38 4.02 28.01
N GLN A 478 -14.59 4.27 27.50
CA GLN A 478 -15.24 3.38 26.52
C GLN A 478 -14.55 3.44 25.14
N LYS A 479 -14.12 4.61 24.67
CA LYS A 479 -13.29 4.76 23.45
C LYS A 479 -11.93 4.11 23.62
N GLN A 480 -11.32 4.08 24.80
CA GLN A 480 -10.09 3.31 25.02
C GLN A 480 -10.33 1.79 24.94
N GLN A 481 -11.50 1.30 25.35
CA GLN A 481 -11.89 -0.11 25.15
C GLN A 481 -12.27 -0.44 23.70
N ILE A 482 -12.94 0.48 23.00
CA ILE A 482 -13.26 0.35 21.57
C ILE A 482 -11.98 0.53 20.72
N GLN A 483 -11.04 1.38 21.13
CA GLN A 483 -9.78 1.61 20.44
C GLN A 483 -8.78 0.50 20.75
N SER A 484 -8.82 -0.11 21.94
CA SER A 484 -8.12 -1.37 22.18
C SER A 484 -8.76 -2.51 21.41
N TYR A 485 -10.10 -2.59 21.32
CA TYR A 485 -10.80 -3.59 20.50
C TYR A 485 -10.53 -3.37 18.99
N ILE A 486 -10.51 -2.14 18.49
CA ILE A 486 -10.16 -1.81 17.10
C ILE A 486 -8.67 -2.04 16.86
N GLN A 487 -7.78 -1.75 17.81
CA GLN A 487 -6.35 -2.10 17.70
C GLN A 487 -6.13 -3.61 17.79
N GLU A 488 -6.94 -4.34 18.54
CA GLU A 488 -6.89 -5.81 18.64
C GLU A 488 -7.48 -6.43 17.37
N GLN A 489 -8.56 -5.88 16.81
CA GLN A 489 -9.11 -6.25 15.50
C GLN A 489 -8.20 -5.85 14.34
N GLN A 490 -7.52 -4.68 14.41
CA GLN A 490 -6.50 -4.29 13.45
C GLN A 490 -5.25 -5.13 13.61
N GLN A 491 -4.81 -5.49 14.83
CA GLN A 491 -3.72 -6.45 15.00
C GLN A 491 -4.10 -7.87 14.56
N ILE A 492 -5.37 -8.26 14.67
CA ILE A 492 -5.89 -9.52 14.13
C ILE A 492 -5.93 -9.43 12.59
N GLN A 493 -6.37 -8.32 12.01
CA GLN A 493 -6.45 -8.09 10.57
C GLN A 493 -5.07 -7.91 9.93
N ASP A 494 -4.13 -7.25 10.61
CA ASP A 494 -2.74 -7.08 10.20
C ASP A 494 -2.02 -8.44 10.26
N LYS A 495 -2.29 -9.25 11.29
CA LYS A 495 -1.85 -10.67 11.37
C LYS A 495 -2.53 -11.58 10.35
N GLU A 496 -3.76 -11.28 9.92
CA GLU A 496 -4.44 -12.00 8.84
C GLU A 496 -4.00 -11.50 7.44
N SER A 497 -3.37 -10.33 7.36
CA SER A 497 -2.83 -9.72 6.12
C SER A 497 -1.36 -10.06 5.88
N GLU A 498 -0.61 -10.41 6.94
CA GLU A 498 0.56 -11.28 6.80
C GLU A 498 0.06 -12.56 6.15
N SER A 499 0.56 -12.89 4.96
CA SER A 499 0.15 -14.12 4.29
C SER A 499 0.32 -15.28 5.27
N ASP A 500 -0.74 -16.05 5.49
CA ASP A 500 -0.81 -17.26 6.33
C ASP A 500 0.28 -18.31 5.98
N SER A 501 0.98 -18.11 4.86
CA SER A 501 2.18 -18.85 4.45
C SER A 501 3.45 -18.52 5.25
N SER A 502 3.46 -17.43 6.03
CA SER A 502 4.62 -16.96 6.82
C SER A 502 4.77 -17.62 8.19
N GLU A 503 3.83 -18.48 8.60
CA GLU A 503 3.87 -19.13 9.93
C GLU A 503 5.01 -20.15 10.08
N GLU A 504 5.60 -20.62 8.98
CA GLU A 504 6.73 -21.55 8.99
C GLU A 504 8.07 -20.80 8.93
N SER A 505 8.76 -20.78 10.06
CA SER A 505 10.14 -20.26 10.18
C SER A 505 11.19 -21.36 10.29
N ARG A 506 10.76 -22.63 10.29
CA ARG A 506 11.63 -23.80 10.38
C ARG A 506 11.31 -24.76 9.24
N TRP A 507 12.28 -24.93 8.34
CA TRP A 507 12.17 -25.78 7.16
C TRP A 507 12.85 -27.14 7.35
N ASP A 508 13.07 -27.56 8.60
CA ASP A 508 13.84 -28.77 8.96
C ASP A 508 13.20 -30.07 8.41
N TRP A 509 11.89 -30.03 8.14
CA TRP A 509 11.14 -31.16 7.58
C TRP A 509 11.27 -31.28 6.05
N LEU A 510 11.76 -30.23 5.36
CA LEU A 510 11.77 -30.15 3.90
C LEU A 510 13.12 -30.59 3.32
N GLU A 511 13.11 -31.70 2.57
CA GLU A 511 14.28 -32.19 1.84
C GLU A 511 14.15 -31.95 0.33
N GLU A 512 15.23 -31.52 -0.35
CA GLU A 512 15.21 -31.12 -1.78
C GLU A 512 14.73 -32.22 -2.75
N ASN A 513 14.87 -33.49 -2.36
CA ASN A 513 14.50 -34.64 -3.19
C ASN A 513 13.27 -35.39 -2.65
N ASP A 514 12.53 -34.77 -1.72
CA ASP A 514 11.29 -35.35 -1.20
C ASP A 514 10.20 -35.35 -2.28
N LYS A 515 9.63 -36.53 -2.54
CA LYS A 515 8.56 -36.74 -3.52
C LYS A 515 7.17 -36.50 -2.94
N ASP A 516 7.06 -36.47 -1.62
CA ASP A 516 5.81 -36.29 -0.90
C ASP A 516 5.61 -34.83 -0.45
N ALA A 517 6.63 -33.97 -0.60
CA ALA A 517 6.57 -32.53 -0.40
C ALA A 517 6.24 -31.79 -1.70
N TYR A 518 5.31 -30.83 -1.62
CA TYR A 518 4.79 -30.08 -2.75
C TYR A 518 4.72 -28.59 -2.46
N PHE A 519 5.05 -27.76 -3.45
CA PHE A 519 4.62 -26.38 -3.52
C PHE A 519 3.24 -26.30 -4.17
N CYS A 520 2.23 -25.85 -3.42
CA CYS A 520 0.85 -25.83 -3.86
C CYS A 520 0.31 -24.40 -3.99
N ILE A 521 -0.01 -23.97 -5.22
CA ILE A 521 -0.78 -22.76 -5.49
C ILE A 521 -2.21 -22.98 -5.01
N THR A 522 -2.71 -22.02 -4.23
CA THR A 522 -4.00 -22.08 -3.54
C THR A 522 -4.79 -20.80 -3.75
N THR A 523 -6.07 -20.93 -4.11
CA THR A 523 -6.98 -19.78 -4.23
C THR A 523 -7.19 -19.10 -2.89
N THR A 524 -7.23 -17.77 -2.86
CA THR A 524 -7.52 -16.96 -1.65
C THR A 524 -8.98 -16.53 -1.58
N GLU A 525 -9.64 -16.49 -2.74
CA GLU A 525 -11.03 -16.15 -2.93
C GLU A 525 -11.62 -16.98 -4.08
N PRO A 526 -12.95 -17.04 -4.25
CA PRO A 526 -13.56 -17.78 -5.33
C PRO A 526 -13.13 -17.24 -6.72
N ILE A 527 -12.88 -18.16 -7.65
CA ILE A 527 -12.51 -17.86 -9.04
C ILE A 527 -13.58 -18.45 -9.95
N LYS A 528 -14.11 -17.64 -10.87
CA LYS A 528 -15.14 -18.09 -11.82
C LYS A 528 -14.53 -18.81 -13.02
N LYS A 529 -15.31 -19.72 -13.61
CA LYS A 529 -14.95 -20.35 -14.88
C LYS A 529 -14.59 -19.29 -15.94
N GLY A 530 -13.45 -19.47 -16.59
CA GLY A 530 -12.95 -18.57 -17.63
C GLY A 530 -12.16 -17.38 -17.10
N GLU A 531 -12.07 -17.19 -15.78
CA GLU A 531 -11.18 -16.17 -15.20
C GLU A 531 -9.72 -16.62 -15.22
N GLN A 532 -8.83 -15.64 -15.31
CA GLN A 532 -7.41 -15.87 -15.18
C GLN A 532 -7.05 -16.18 -13.74
N VAL A 533 -6.27 -17.23 -13.54
CA VAL A 533 -5.65 -17.52 -12.26
C VAL A 533 -4.31 -16.81 -12.20
N THR A 534 -4.11 -16.01 -11.16
CA THR A 534 -2.92 -15.17 -10.96
C THR A 534 -2.34 -15.37 -9.57
N VAL A 535 -1.08 -14.98 -9.38
CA VAL A 535 -0.38 -14.92 -8.09
C VAL A 535 0.06 -13.50 -7.80
N SER A 536 0.51 -13.23 -6.57
CA SER A 536 1.02 -11.91 -6.19
C SER A 536 2.53 -11.92 -6.32
N TYR A 537 3.10 -10.99 -7.10
CA TYR A 537 4.55 -10.76 -7.14
C TYR A 537 5.00 -9.80 -6.01
N GLY A 538 4.09 -9.50 -5.08
CA GLY A 538 4.26 -8.54 -4.00
C GLY A 538 3.57 -7.20 -4.26
N ARG A 539 3.67 -6.32 -3.27
CA ARG A 539 3.16 -4.94 -3.31
C ARG A 539 4.14 -4.08 -4.13
N ARG A 540 4.04 -4.10 -5.46
CA ARG A 540 5.03 -3.47 -6.37
C ARG A 540 4.43 -2.35 -7.22
N THR A 541 5.12 -1.21 -7.31
CA THR A 541 4.76 -0.11 -8.23
C THR A 541 4.92 -0.51 -9.69
N ASN A 542 4.26 0.19 -10.62
CA ASN A 542 4.52 -0.01 -12.04
C ASN A 542 5.96 0.32 -12.44
N ARG A 543 6.63 1.26 -11.75
CA ARG A 543 8.08 1.49 -11.91
C ARG A 543 8.87 0.20 -11.62
N PHE A 544 8.59 -0.46 -10.50
CA PHE A 544 9.25 -1.71 -10.14
C PHE A 544 8.91 -2.85 -11.12
N LEU A 545 7.62 -3.03 -11.44
CA LEU A 545 7.19 -4.08 -12.37
C LEU A 545 7.80 -3.90 -13.77
N LEU A 546 7.95 -2.66 -14.24
CA LEU A 546 8.56 -2.41 -15.54
C LEU A 546 10.06 -2.72 -15.53
N SER A 547 10.78 -2.23 -14.51
CA SER A 547 12.23 -2.43 -14.38
C SER A 547 12.61 -3.90 -14.21
N TRP A 548 11.87 -4.64 -13.37
CA TRP A 548 12.26 -5.99 -12.93
C TRP A 548 11.45 -7.12 -13.58
N TYR A 549 10.23 -6.86 -14.07
CA TYR A 549 9.38 -7.89 -14.68
C TYR A 549 8.99 -7.60 -16.15
N GLY A 550 9.30 -6.40 -16.66
CA GLY A 550 9.03 -6.04 -18.06
C GLY A 550 7.55 -5.83 -18.40
N PHE A 551 6.71 -5.45 -17.43
CA PHE A 551 5.32 -5.10 -17.68
C PHE A 551 4.80 -4.03 -16.73
N THR A 552 3.65 -3.43 -17.06
CA THR A 552 2.90 -2.54 -16.16
C THR A 552 1.46 -3.01 -16.05
N LEU A 553 0.84 -2.83 -14.89
CA LEU A 553 -0.60 -2.96 -14.73
C LEU A 553 -1.30 -1.69 -15.23
N ALA A 554 -2.46 -1.84 -15.88
CA ALA A 554 -3.26 -0.69 -16.26
C ALA A 554 -3.68 0.12 -15.03
N GLU A 555 -4.12 -0.54 -13.97
CA GLU A 555 -4.44 0.10 -12.70
C GLU A 555 -3.60 -0.52 -11.59
N ASN A 556 -2.58 0.20 -11.12
CA ASN A 556 -1.75 -0.25 -10.02
C ASN A 556 -2.00 0.62 -8.77
N LYS A 557 -2.60 0.01 -7.76
CA LYS A 557 -2.90 0.67 -6.47
C LYS A 557 -1.66 1.03 -5.67
N TYR A 558 -0.53 0.36 -5.92
CA TYR A 558 0.73 0.60 -5.21
C TYR A 558 1.53 1.77 -5.79
N SER A 559 1.17 2.25 -6.98
CA SER A 559 1.99 3.26 -7.63
C SER A 559 2.00 4.61 -6.89
N SER A 560 3.17 5.24 -6.94
CA SER A 560 3.43 6.56 -6.37
C SER A 560 4.09 7.47 -7.41
N PHE A 561 3.96 8.77 -7.19
CA PHE A 561 4.82 9.75 -7.83
C PHE A 561 5.93 10.13 -6.85
N ASN A 562 7.18 9.98 -7.29
CA ASN A 562 8.36 10.11 -6.45
C ASN A 562 9.14 11.37 -6.83
N PHE A 563 9.56 12.15 -5.82
CA PHE A 563 10.44 13.30 -6.03
C PHE A 563 11.13 13.73 -4.72
N ARG A 564 12.16 14.56 -4.84
CA ARG A 564 12.83 15.22 -3.71
C ARG A 564 12.80 16.72 -3.89
N LEU A 565 12.94 17.45 -2.78
CA LEU A 565 13.07 18.90 -2.77
C LEU A 565 14.43 19.28 -2.20
N TRP A 566 15.05 20.30 -2.78
CA TRP A 566 16.25 20.93 -2.26
C TRP A 566 15.85 22.03 -1.27
N LEU A 567 16.29 21.89 -0.01
CA LEU A 567 16.18 22.91 1.01
C LEU A 567 17.24 23.99 0.77
N ASN A 568 17.00 24.85 -0.21
CA ASN A 568 17.82 26.02 -0.45
C ASN A 568 17.08 27.30 -0.06
N THR A 569 17.43 27.85 1.09
CA THR A 569 16.84 29.10 1.60
C THR A 569 17.47 30.36 0.99
N GLU A 570 18.53 30.23 0.18
CA GLU A 570 19.22 31.35 -0.47
C GLU A 570 18.63 31.68 -1.84
N ILE A 571 18.23 30.66 -2.60
CA ILE A 571 17.55 30.82 -3.91
C ILE A 571 16.32 31.70 -3.78
N SER A 572 15.58 31.57 -2.68
CA SER A 572 14.37 32.38 -2.43
C SER A 572 14.68 33.82 -2.03
N LYS A 573 15.90 34.15 -1.59
CA LYS A 573 16.30 35.52 -1.20
C LYS A 573 16.62 36.40 -2.41
N GLU A 574 16.86 35.80 -3.57
CA GLU A 574 17.00 36.52 -4.83
C GLU A 574 15.61 37.03 -5.28
N LYS A 575 15.28 38.26 -4.88
CA LYS A 575 13.97 38.94 -5.08
C LYS A 575 13.44 39.02 -6.53
N MET A 576 14.10 38.44 -7.52
CA MET A 576 13.75 38.52 -8.95
C MET A 576 13.43 37.18 -9.62
N GLN A 577 13.37 36.07 -8.87
CA GLN A 577 13.04 34.77 -9.48
C GLN A 577 11.54 34.58 -9.66
N SER A 578 11.13 34.19 -10.87
CA SER A 578 9.77 33.73 -11.14
C SER A 578 9.49 32.41 -10.41
N GLN A 579 8.22 32.13 -10.09
CA GLN A 579 7.84 30.89 -9.43
C GLN A 579 8.29 29.63 -10.20
N LYS A 580 8.28 29.69 -11.53
CA LYS A 580 8.79 28.61 -12.37
C LYS A 580 10.28 28.36 -12.11
N GLN A 581 11.11 29.41 -12.06
CA GLN A 581 12.54 29.28 -11.78
C GLN A 581 12.81 28.70 -10.39
N ILE A 582 11.99 29.07 -9.40
CA ILE A 582 12.09 28.47 -8.06
C ILE A 582 11.86 26.97 -8.16
N PHE A 583 10.77 26.52 -8.81
CA PHE A 583 10.47 25.10 -8.94
C PHE A 583 11.49 24.33 -9.79
N ASP A 584 11.92 24.89 -10.92
CA ASP A 584 12.99 24.33 -11.76
C ASP A 584 14.29 24.07 -10.96
N THR A 585 14.51 24.86 -9.90
CA THR A 585 15.73 24.76 -9.08
C THR A 585 15.56 23.87 -7.86
N ILE A 586 14.44 23.97 -7.14
CA ILE A 586 14.25 23.21 -5.89
C ILE A 586 13.77 21.78 -6.12
N THR A 587 13.22 21.45 -7.29
CA THR A 587 12.74 20.10 -7.58
C THR A 587 13.89 19.21 -8.02
N ILE A 588 13.99 18.02 -7.41
CA ILE A 588 14.98 17.02 -7.77
C ILE A 588 14.23 15.75 -8.19
N ASN A 589 14.33 15.42 -9.47
CA ASN A 589 13.70 14.24 -10.07
C ASN A 589 14.78 13.39 -10.74
N LYS A 590 15.63 12.75 -9.92
CA LYS A 590 16.67 11.80 -10.32
C LYS A 590 16.87 10.75 -9.23
N LEU A 591 17.40 9.60 -9.60
CA LEU A 591 17.94 8.65 -8.62
C LEU A 591 19.27 9.20 -8.08
N ILE A 592 19.52 9.04 -6.78
CA ILE A 592 20.82 9.34 -6.16
C ILE A 592 21.56 8.01 -6.05
N CYS A 593 22.64 7.82 -6.81
CA CYS A 593 23.42 6.59 -6.82
C CYS A 593 24.32 6.48 -5.58
N SER A 594 24.85 5.27 -5.31
CA SER A 594 25.70 5.00 -4.14
C SER A 594 26.92 5.93 -4.06
N GLU A 595 27.58 6.20 -5.20
CA GLU A 595 28.74 7.10 -5.27
C GLU A 595 28.40 8.54 -4.85
N GLU A 596 27.21 9.01 -5.21
CA GLU A 596 26.73 10.32 -4.79
C GLU A 596 26.46 10.34 -3.28
N TRP A 597 25.90 9.27 -2.72
CA TRP A 597 25.75 9.13 -1.27
C TRP A 597 27.09 9.19 -0.53
N ASP A 598 28.11 8.51 -1.05
CA ASP A 598 29.46 8.46 -0.45
C ASP A 598 30.16 9.81 -0.50
N THR A 599 30.03 10.54 -1.61
CA THR A 599 30.61 11.88 -1.75
C THR A 599 29.81 12.96 -1.00
N GLY A 600 28.54 12.70 -0.69
CA GLY A 600 27.66 13.61 0.04
C GLY A 600 27.15 14.80 -0.80
N THR A 601 27.40 14.82 -2.11
CA THR A 601 26.95 15.88 -3.03
C THR A 601 26.38 15.28 -4.32
N ILE A 602 25.40 15.96 -4.91
CA ILE A 602 24.88 15.63 -6.24
C ILE A 602 25.13 16.78 -7.20
N LYS A 603 25.33 16.47 -8.48
CA LYS A 603 25.31 17.47 -9.56
C LYS A 603 23.97 17.43 -10.26
N TYR A 604 23.20 18.51 -10.18
CA TYR A 604 21.87 18.57 -10.76
C TYR A 604 21.52 19.98 -11.24
N ASN A 605 20.99 20.10 -12.46
CA ASN A 605 20.63 21.39 -13.09
C ASN A 605 21.73 22.47 -13.02
N GLY A 606 23.00 22.07 -13.08
CA GLY A 606 24.15 22.98 -13.03
C GLY A 606 24.59 23.39 -11.61
N TYR A 607 23.95 22.85 -10.57
CA TYR A 607 24.28 23.09 -9.18
C TYR A 607 25.02 21.89 -8.57
N GLU A 608 25.90 22.17 -7.61
CA GLU A 608 26.45 21.19 -6.69
C GLU A 608 25.65 21.27 -5.39
N ILE A 609 24.86 20.24 -5.13
CA ILE A 609 23.85 20.23 -4.07
C ILE A 609 24.29 19.25 -2.97
N PRO A 610 24.49 19.70 -1.72
CA PRO A 610 24.77 18.80 -0.61
C PRO A 610 23.57 17.88 -0.36
N ILE A 611 23.80 16.58 -0.26
CA ILE A 611 22.74 15.59 0.02
C ILE A 611 22.04 15.89 1.35
N SER A 612 22.78 16.38 2.35
CA SER A 612 22.23 16.82 3.63
C SER A 612 21.21 17.96 3.53
N SER A 613 21.16 18.66 2.38
CA SER A 613 20.20 19.72 2.10
C SER A 613 19.01 19.25 1.25
N ILE A 614 18.94 17.98 0.90
CA ILE A 614 17.85 17.42 0.10
C ILE A 614 16.87 16.69 1.03
N THR A 615 15.58 16.80 0.76
CA THR A 615 14.58 16.04 1.50
C THR A 615 14.77 14.54 1.29
N LYS A 616 14.20 13.76 2.22
CA LYS A 616 13.82 12.39 1.87
C LYS A 616 12.93 12.41 0.63
N GLU A 617 12.96 11.32 -0.14
CA GLU A 617 12.03 11.10 -1.24
C GLU A 617 10.58 11.12 -0.73
N PHE A 618 9.78 12.02 -1.29
CA PHE A 618 8.34 12.03 -1.15
C PHE A 618 7.75 10.99 -2.08
N ARG A 619 6.84 10.16 -1.55
CA ARG A 619 6.03 9.21 -2.32
C ARG A 619 4.57 9.64 -2.22
N ILE A 620 4.09 10.42 -3.19
CA ILE A 620 2.70 10.88 -3.19
C ILE A 620 1.83 9.83 -3.88
N LYS A 621 0.65 9.56 -3.30
CA LYS A 621 -0.27 8.50 -3.74
C LYS A 621 -1.55 9.09 -4.32
N LYS A 622 -2.27 8.35 -5.15
CA LYS A 622 -3.48 8.86 -5.83
C LYS A 622 -4.56 9.34 -4.85
N ASN A 623 -4.86 8.55 -3.81
CA ASN A 623 -6.05 8.72 -2.96
C ASN A 623 -5.74 9.07 -1.49
N LYS A 624 -4.52 9.51 -1.16
CA LYS A 624 -4.08 9.83 0.22
C LYS A 624 -3.28 11.13 0.19
N LEU A 625 -3.71 12.16 0.92
CA LEU A 625 -2.93 13.40 1.01
C LEU A 625 -1.57 13.10 1.65
N ASN A 626 -0.49 13.55 1.01
CA ASN A 626 0.85 13.37 1.54
C ASN A 626 1.14 14.40 2.66
N MET A 627 1.02 13.97 3.91
CA MET A 627 1.25 14.83 5.08
C MET A 627 2.72 15.25 5.22
N ASP A 628 3.67 14.38 4.88
CA ASP A 628 5.11 14.69 4.96
C ASP A 628 5.46 15.90 4.07
N LEU A 629 4.92 15.95 2.85
CA LEU A 629 5.07 17.06 1.93
C LEU A 629 4.45 18.34 2.50
N LEU A 630 3.24 18.25 3.05
CA LEU A 630 2.55 19.40 3.62
C LEU A 630 3.32 19.98 4.82
N MET A 631 3.81 19.11 5.71
CA MET A 631 4.65 19.50 6.86
C MET A 631 5.95 20.16 6.42
N TYR A 632 6.62 19.59 5.41
CA TYR A 632 7.82 20.19 4.84
C TYR A 632 7.52 21.58 4.28
N LEU A 633 6.43 21.73 3.52
CA LEU A 633 6.06 23.01 2.92
C LEU A 633 5.68 24.06 3.97
N ARG A 634 5.03 23.68 5.08
CA ARG A 634 4.84 24.58 6.23
C ARG A 634 6.19 25.09 6.74
N LEU A 635 7.15 24.22 6.98
CA LEU A 635 8.47 24.66 7.46
C LEU A 635 9.18 25.55 6.43
N TYR A 636 9.23 25.10 5.18
CA TYR A 636 9.90 25.78 4.07
C TYR A 636 9.34 27.19 3.84
N LEU A 637 8.01 27.31 3.78
CA LEU A 637 7.33 28.58 3.51
C LEU A 637 7.32 29.52 4.71
N MET A 638 7.34 28.99 5.94
CA MET A 638 7.45 29.82 7.13
C MET A 638 8.83 30.49 7.21
N LEU A 639 9.91 29.73 6.96
CA LEU A 639 11.27 30.30 6.85
C LEU A 639 11.38 31.38 5.77
N TYR A 640 10.49 31.35 4.77
CA TYR A 640 10.46 32.31 3.67
C TYR A 640 9.59 33.56 3.95
N GLN A 641 8.37 33.39 4.47
CA GLN A 641 7.37 34.47 4.54
C GLN A 641 7.06 35.00 5.94
N VAL A 642 7.27 34.20 6.99
CA VAL A 642 6.73 34.50 8.32
C VAL A 642 7.86 34.47 9.34
N GLN A 643 8.25 35.64 9.86
CA GLN A 643 9.23 35.77 10.96
C GLN A 643 8.62 35.38 12.32
N GLU A 644 7.82 34.30 12.39
CA GLU A 644 7.33 33.78 13.66
C GLU A 644 8.36 32.86 14.31
N LYS A 645 8.50 32.98 15.64
CA LYS A 645 9.51 32.25 16.42
C LYS A 645 9.08 30.84 16.82
N ASP A 646 7.80 30.52 16.69
CA ASP A 646 7.21 29.26 17.17
C ASP A 646 6.67 28.45 15.99
N VAL A 647 7.39 27.37 15.65
CA VAL A 647 7.12 26.54 14.49
C VAL A 647 6.25 25.36 14.91
N LEU A 648 5.02 25.28 14.39
CA LEU A 648 4.18 24.09 14.46
C LEU A 648 4.17 23.45 13.06
N ILE A 649 4.74 22.26 12.92
CA ILE A 649 4.85 21.56 11.64
C ILE A 649 3.72 20.55 11.43
N THR A 650 3.24 19.90 12.50
CA THR A 650 2.22 18.83 12.41
C THR A 650 0.79 19.39 12.35
N ILE A 651 0.58 20.58 12.90
CA ILE A 651 -0.69 21.30 12.95
C ILE A 651 -0.61 22.63 12.19
N PRO A 652 -1.71 23.14 11.64
CA PRO A 652 -1.70 24.44 10.97
C PRO A 652 -1.40 25.58 11.94
N VAL A 653 -0.69 26.60 11.45
CA VAL A 653 -0.47 27.87 12.18
C VAL A 653 -1.74 28.73 12.19
N SER A 654 -2.39 28.85 11.02
CA SER A 654 -3.68 29.52 10.84
C SER A 654 -4.35 29.00 9.57
N ILE A 655 -5.67 29.21 9.44
CA ILE A 655 -6.42 28.83 8.23
C ILE A 655 -5.84 29.53 6.98
N ASP A 656 -5.52 30.83 7.08
CA ASP A 656 -5.00 31.59 5.94
C ASP A 656 -3.62 31.11 5.51
N TYR A 657 -2.77 30.79 6.49
CA TYR A 657 -1.46 30.22 6.22
C TYR A 657 -1.56 28.82 5.59
N GLU A 658 -2.48 28.00 6.08
CA GLU A 658 -2.70 26.65 5.57
C GLU A 658 -3.20 26.66 4.11
N VAL A 659 -4.14 27.56 3.80
CA VAL A 659 -4.58 27.80 2.41
C VAL A 659 -3.41 28.23 1.53
N PHE A 660 -2.53 29.10 2.02
CA PHE A 660 -1.34 29.53 1.30
C PHE A 660 -0.37 28.36 1.03
N VAL A 661 -0.09 27.52 2.03
CA VAL A 661 0.75 26.32 1.87
C VAL A 661 0.16 25.37 0.84
N MET A 662 -1.14 25.11 0.90
CA MET A 662 -1.82 24.23 -0.07
C MET A 662 -1.82 24.80 -1.49
N GLN A 663 -1.97 26.11 -1.65
CA GLN A 663 -1.85 26.77 -2.95
C GLN A 663 -0.44 26.62 -3.54
N PHE A 664 0.59 26.80 -2.71
CA PHE A 664 1.98 26.57 -3.13
C PHE A 664 2.20 25.10 -3.52
N CYS A 665 1.65 24.15 -2.75
CA CYS A 665 1.70 22.72 -3.08
C CYS A 665 1.00 22.42 -4.42
N ILE A 666 -0.18 22.99 -4.68
CA ILE A 666 -0.87 22.83 -5.97
C ILE A 666 0.01 23.33 -7.11
N GLN A 667 0.64 24.50 -6.97
CA GLN A 667 1.51 25.07 -8.00
C GLN A 667 2.76 24.21 -8.24
N LEU A 668 3.33 23.61 -7.19
CA LEU A 668 4.43 22.65 -7.30
C LEU A 668 3.99 21.38 -8.06
N LEU A 669 2.82 20.82 -7.74
CA LEU A 669 2.30 19.63 -8.44
C LEU A 669 1.93 19.95 -9.90
N GLN A 670 1.41 21.14 -10.17
CA GLN A 670 1.17 21.62 -11.53
C GLN A 670 2.47 21.79 -12.33
N HIS A 671 3.57 22.21 -11.68
CA HIS A 671 4.87 22.28 -12.32
C HIS A 671 5.33 20.90 -12.83
N TYR A 672 5.19 19.85 -12.01
CA TYR A 672 5.43 18.47 -12.45
C TYR A 672 4.45 18.00 -13.53
N LEU A 673 3.16 18.35 -13.44
CA LEU A 673 2.18 17.96 -14.45
C LEU A 673 2.49 18.59 -15.82
N ASN A 674 2.99 19.83 -15.82
CA ASN A 674 3.33 20.58 -17.02
C ASN A 674 4.67 20.16 -17.64
N SER A 675 5.46 19.28 -17.00
CA SER A 675 6.69 18.76 -17.59
C SER A 675 6.43 17.63 -18.60
N TYR A 676 5.21 17.07 -18.64
CA TYR A 676 4.85 15.99 -19.54
C TYR A 676 4.65 16.48 -20.97
N SER A 677 5.08 15.68 -21.94
CA SER A 677 5.02 16.01 -23.37
C SER A 677 3.59 16.00 -23.93
N GLN A 678 2.72 15.17 -23.37
CA GLN A 678 1.33 14.97 -23.79
C GLN A 678 0.35 15.00 -22.60
N GLY A 679 -0.90 15.39 -22.87
CA GLY A 679 -1.97 15.49 -21.87
C GLY A 679 -2.50 14.12 -21.40
N LEU A 680 -3.24 14.08 -20.29
CA LEU A 680 -3.85 12.83 -19.80
C LEU A 680 -4.91 12.27 -20.77
N ASP A 681 -5.68 13.15 -21.42
CA ASP A 681 -6.71 12.73 -22.38
C ASP A 681 -6.10 12.09 -23.64
N GLN A 682 -4.90 12.52 -24.02
CA GLN A 682 -4.16 11.95 -25.14
C GLN A 682 -3.64 10.54 -24.79
N ASP A 683 -3.10 10.33 -23.59
CA ASP A 683 -2.70 9.00 -23.12
C ASP A 683 -3.86 8.00 -23.15
N ILE A 684 -5.03 8.42 -22.65
CA ILE A 684 -6.22 7.56 -22.60
C ILE A 684 -6.63 7.17 -24.03
N LYS A 685 -6.73 8.16 -24.93
CA LYS A 685 -7.06 7.90 -26.35
C LYS A 685 -6.03 6.99 -27.02
N GLU A 686 -4.75 7.17 -26.74
CA GLU A 686 -3.69 6.37 -27.35
C GLU A 686 -3.72 4.91 -26.87
N LEU A 687 -4.03 4.66 -25.60
CA LEU A 687 -4.17 3.30 -25.05
C LEU A 687 -5.29 2.48 -25.69
N ASP A 688 -6.32 3.15 -26.21
CA ASP A 688 -7.44 2.53 -26.96
C ASP A 688 -7.05 2.16 -28.40
N THR A 689 -5.87 2.59 -28.87
CA THR A 689 -5.36 2.26 -30.20
C THR A 689 -4.42 1.04 -30.17
N GLN A 690 -4.12 0.52 -31.36
CA GLN A 690 -3.13 -0.54 -31.51
C GLN A 690 -1.72 0.07 -31.53
N ILE A 691 -0.99 -0.13 -30.44
CA ILE A 691 0.37 0.37 -30.20
C ILE A 691 1.29 -0.78 -29.77
N SER A 692 2.61 -0.58 -29.87
CA SER A 692 3.60 -1.55 -29.41
C SER A 692 3.54 -1.74 -27.88
N PHE A 693 4.02 -2.87 -27.39
CA PHE A 693 4.10 -3.15 -25.95
C PHE A 693 4.90 -2.10 -25.19
N SER A 694 6.09 -1.75 -25.69
CA SER A 694 6.96 -0.76 -25.08
C SER A 694 6.28 0.60 -24.96
N ARG A 695 5.56 1.03 -26.02
CA ARG A 695 4.77 2.27 -26.01
C ARG A 695 3.61 2.18 -25.02
N ARG A 696 2.89 1.05 -24.97
CA ARG A 696 1.77 0.82 -24.04
C ARG A 696 2.22 0.92 -22.58
N PHE A 697 3.31 0.23 -22.23
CA PHE A 697 3.84 0.24 -20.85
C PHE A 697 4.36 1.62 -20.44
N ALA A 698 5.03 2.32 -21.34
CA ALA A 698 5.44 3.71 -21.09
C ALA A 698 4.25 4.65 -20.87
N ILE A 699 3.18 4.53 -21.68
CA ILE A 699 1.97 5.33 -21.49
C ILE A 699 1.26 4.97 -20.19
N HIS A 700 1.23 3.70 -19.76
CA HIS A 700 0.67 3.34 -18.46
C HIS A 700 1.37 4.08 -17.32
N ILE A 701 2.71 4.13 -17.32
CA ILE A 701 3.50 4.91 -16.34
C ILE A 701 3.15 6.40 -16.41
N ASN A 702 3.21 7.00 -17.61
CA ASN A 702 3.00 8.43 -17.78
C ASN A 702 1.58 8.85 -17.37
N ARG A 703 0.57 8.06 -17.77
CA ARG A 703 -0.83 8.26 -17.41
C ARG A 703 -1.04 8.21 -15.91
N GLU A 704 -0.56 7.13 -15.29
CA GLU A 704 -0.73 6.89 -13.85
C GLU A 704 -0.09 7.99 -13.00
N ARG A 705 1.10 8.45 -13.37
CA ARG A 705 1.77 9.58 -12.71
C ARG A 705 0.97 10.87 -12.84
N LYS A 706 0.43 11.17 -14.03
CA LYS A 706 -0.46 12.33 -14.23
C LYS A 706 -1.73 12.21 -13.41
N GLU A 707 -2.34 11.02 -13.34
CA GLU A 707 -3.52 10.77 -12.49
C GLU A 707 -3.22 11.01 -11.01
N ILE A 708 -2.05 10.57 -10.50
CA ILE A 708 -1.65 10.81 -9.11
C ILE A 708 -1.53 12.32 -8.84
N LEU A 709 -0.84 13.06 -9.71
CA LEU A 709 -0.68 14.52 -9.59
C LEU A 709 -2.04 15.24 -9.61
N ILE A 710 -2.91 14.90 -10.56
CA ILE A 710 -4.24 15.51 -10.70
C ILE A 710 -5.10 15.22 -9.47
N ASN A 711 -5.14 13.98 -8.98
CA ASN A 711 -5.93 13.64 -7.80
C ASN A 711 -5.40 14.31 -6.52
N GLN A 712 -4.08 14.43 -6.35
CA GLN A 712 -3.51 15.20 -5.25
C GLN A 712 -3.90 16.69 -5.31
N ILE A 713 -3.89 17.29 -6.51
CA ILE A 713 -4.38 18.67 -6.70
C ILE A 713 -5.87 18.77 -6.33
N MET A 714 -6.70 17.80 -6.73
CA MET A 714 -8.12 17.79 -6.38
C MET A 714 -8.35 17.68 -4.86
N ILE A 715 -7.59 16.81 -4.18
CA ILE A 715 -7.62 16.66 -2.72
C ILE A 715 -7.25 17.98 -2.02
N LEU A 716 -6.19 18.66 -2.48
CA LEU A 716 -5.76 19.95 -1.94
C LEU A 716 -6.79 21.06 -2.18
N LEU A 717 -7.40 21.12 -3.37
CA LEU A 717 -8.46 22.08 -3.68
C LEU A 717 -9.68 21.88 -2.76
N GLU A 718 -10.07 20.63 -2.55
CA GLU A 718 -11.17 20.28 -1.65
C GLU A 718 -10.87 20.70 -0.20
N ALA A 719 -9.64 20.47 0.27
CA ALA A 719 -9.20 20.91 1.59
C ALA A 719 -9.30 22.44 1.73
N ILE A 720 -8.87 23.20 0.72
CA ILE A 720 -8.98 24.67 0.71
C ILE A 720 -10.44 25.11 0.82
N ILE A 721 -11.36 24.49 0.08
CA ILE A 721 -12.79 24.80 0.13
C ILE A 721 -13.33 24.58 1.55
N ILE A 722 -13.02 23.44 2.15
CA ILE A 722 -13.45 23.08 3.51
C ILE A 722 -12.88 24.08 4.52
N LEU A 723 -11.61 24.42 4.46
CA LEU A 723 -10.98 25.36 5.39
C LEU A 723 -11.60 26.76 5.30
N LYS A 724 -11.90 27.24 4.09
CA LYS A 724 -12.53 28.56 3.89
C LYS A 724 -13.94 28.60 4.45
N LYS A 725 -14.75 27.58 4.18
CA LYS A 725 -16.11 27.47 4.74
C LYS A 725 -16.08 27.31 6.27
N TYR A 726 -15.15 26.52 6.79
CA TYR A 726 -14.95 26.36 8.22
C TYR A 726 -14.66 27.70 8.91
N LYS A 727 -13.84 28.57 8.29
CA LYS A 727 -13.55 29.92 8.78
C LYS A 727 -14.81 30.78 8.96
N GLU A 728 -15.86 30.52 8.19
CA GLU A 728 -17.12 31.26 8.22
C GLU A 728 -18.13 30.66 9.21
N ASN A 729 -18.23 29.33 9.29
CA ASN A 729 -19.29 28.65 10.04
C ASN A 729 -18.85 28.01 11.37
N ASN A 730 -17.54 27.90 11.63
CA ASN A 730 -16.95 27.23 12.80
C ASN A 730 -17.46 25.80 13.07
N ASP A 731 -17.98 25.11 12.04
CA ASP A 731 -18.43 23.73 12.13
C ASP A 731 -17.79 22.91 11.00
N LEU A 732 -16.71 22.22 11.34
CA LEU A 732 -15.92 21.45 10.38
C LEU A 732 -16.74 20.29 9.81
N LYS A 733 -17.55 19.65 10.65
CA LYS A 733 -18.38 18.50 10.26
C LYS A 733 -19.45 18.91 9.26
N GLN A 734 -20.21 19.96 9.56
CA GLN A 734 -21.20 20.50 8.62
C GLN A 734 -20.54 20.92 7.31
N THR A 735 -19.34 21.49 7.37
CA THR A 735 -18.61 21.91 6.18
C THR A 735 -18.32 20.75 5.24
N TYR A 736 -17.64 19.70 5.69
CA TYR A 736 -17.31 18.58 4.80
C TYR A 736 -18.56 17.77 4.41
N ILE A 737 -19.59 17.67 5.26
CA ILE A 737 -20.86 17.03 4.87
C ILE A 737 -21.52 17.79 3.72
N SER A 738 -21.53 19.13 3.77
CA SER A 738 -22.09 19.96 2.70
C SER A 738 -21.41 19.76 1.35
N GLU A 739 -20.11 19.43 1.35
CA GLU A 739 -19.37 19.12 0.13
C GLU A 739 -19.74 17.75 -0.47
N ILE A 740 -20.13 16.78 0.36
CA ILE A 740 -20.48 15.42 -0.08
C ILE A 740 -21.84 15.41 -0.77
N HIS A 741 -22.82 16.15 -0.24
CA HIS A 741 -24.24 16.02 -0.55
C HIS A 741 -24.56 15.97 -2.05
N ASN A 742 -23.89 16.80 -2.86
CA ASN A 742 -24.18 16.94 -4.28
C ASN A 742 -23.60 15.80 -5.15
N ASN A 743 -22.63 15.05 -4.64
CA ASN A 743 -21.99 13.94 -5.37
C ASN A 743 -21.29 13.00 -4.39
N VAL A 744 -22.11 12.21 -3.68
CA VAL A 744 -21.65 11.34 -2.59
C VAL A 744 -20.50 10.45 -3.02
N TYR A 745 -20.62 9.81 -4.18
CA TYR A 745 -19.62 8.87 -4.68
C TYR A 745 -18.25 9.53 -4.91
N GLN A 746 -18.17 10.59 -5.73
CA GLN A 746 -16.88 11.20 -6.07
C GLN A 746 -16.28 11.96 -4.89
N LYS A 747 -17.10 12.68 -4.12
CA LYS A 747 -16.62 13.50 -3.01
C LYS A 747 -16.17 12.65 -1.83
N MET A 748 -16.79 11.50 -1.57
CA MET A 748 -16.33 10.59 -0.52
C MET A 748 -14.93 10.02 -0.81
N GLU A 749 -14.61 9.71 -2.08
CA GLU A 749 -13.27 9.25 -2.45
C GLU A 749 -12.20 10.34 -2.21
N ILE A 750 -12.49 11.59 -2.56
CA ILE A 750 -11.57 12.73 -2.32
C ILE A 750 -11.41 12.98 -0.81
N LEU A 751 -12.52 13.00 -0.06
CA LEU A 751 -12.52 13.23 1.39
C LEU A 751 -11.85 12.11 2.16
N ARG A 752 -11.94 10.86 1.70
CA ARG A 752 -11.16 9.75 2.25
C ARG A 752 -9.67 10.10 2.26
N GLY A 753 -9.18 10.72 1.20
CA GLY A 753 -7.80 11.21 1.11
C GLY A 753 -7.45 12.32 2.12
N LEU A 754 -8.46 13.03 2.64
CA LEU A 754 -8.32 14.07 3.66
C LEU A 754 -8.58 13.58 5.09
N LYS A 755 -8.95 12.31 5.30
CA LYS A 755 -9.31 11.76 6.63
C LYS A 755 -8.31 12.13 7.73
N VAL A 756 -7.02 11.87 7.50
CA VAL A 756 -5.94 12.15 8.47
C VAL A 756 -5.78 13.65 8.69
N TYR A 757 -5.83 14.43 7.60
CA TYR A 757 -5.71 15.87 7.64
C TYR A 757 -6.85 16.52 8.43
N LEU A 758 -8.11 16.24 8.08
CA LEU A 758 -9.28 16.82 8.74
C LEU A 758 -9.39 16.42 10.20
N LYS A 759 -8.95 15.22 10.56
CA LYS A 759 -8.81 14.82 11.97
C LYS A 759 -7.82 15.71 12.71
N SER A 760 -6.66 15.98 12.10
CA SER A 760 -5.65 16.89 12.67
C SER A 760 -6.22 18.31 12.84
N ILE A 761 -6.96 18.80 11.85
CA ILE A 761 -7.65 20.10 11.89
C ILE A 761 -8.67 20.15 13.03
N ASN A 762 -9.53 19.13 13.17
CA ASN A 762 -10.53 19.04 14.23
C ASN A 762 -9.94 18.98 15.64
N GLU A 763 -8.76 18.36 15.80
CA GLU A 763 -8.08 18.27 17.10
C GLU A 763 -7.35 19.56 17.48
N PHE A 764 -6.99 20.37 16.48
CA PHE A 764 -6.35 21.67 16.66
C PHE A 764 -7.34 22.77 17.02
N LEU A 765 -8.48 22.80 16.31
CA LEU A 765 -9.56 23.79 16.47
C LEU A 765 -10.43 23.51 17.70
#